data_AF-A0A954JHU8-F1
#
_entry.id   AF-A0A954JHU8-F1
#
_cell.length_a   1.000
_cell.length_b   1.000
_cell.length_c   1.000
_cell.angle_alpha   90.00
_cell.angle_beta   90.00
_cell.angle_gamma   90.00
#
_symmetry.space_group_name_H-M   'P 1'
#
loop_
_entity.id
_entity.type
_entity.pdbx_description
1 polymer ?
#
loop_
_entity_poly.entity_id
_entity_poly.type
_entity_poly.pdbx_seq_one_letter_code
_entity_poly.pdbx_strand_id
1 'polypeptide(L)'
;MTVQLQGSGYESARCWARRLKTSVASWLIVLCSCVVAADDIDFSRQIAPIIEQHCIRCHSPENRKGDISLATSEDLQSNEYVISGDPDGSYLIELITSQNVQPPAMPQKQEPLSDNEVDLLRQWIGQGAKWPENVVIKEKAKADASWWSYQPLNVATRSESPSSQGLESESPATIDAFICEKLAKHNLKKCPPADRRTLIRRLSFDLHGLPPTPEEVEAFIEDSDPHAYENLVDRMLASPRYGERFAQHWLDLAHYADTHGYERDQRRNNAWRYRDYVIRAFNEDRPYNRFLQEQIAGDVLWPDEQQAVIATGFLAAGPWDFVGQVETKSPELQRSARSLDLDDMATQVMTATMAMTINCARCHDHKLDPISQREYYQLRAVFAGIKREDRVVSDQSLKQHQKLEQDLIARRNQLDFEKGRLEGEGLNLADIVGGGNGHGTGTYRNAIDPRNAKVQTRDFGNLGNVVTNSFSPSAFEFVDGVFIPNGENGAASIPVSSTGLTITGLPTTSGNAWDMIRNGPVASQHSPELDGIDFTKDGHSLLGLHANAGITFDLAAMHDAVRLPESNAEKSPDSESPATLRFTANVGYFGAEGENFADAWVFVDGRKVFEFRKLRRADGLQKIDIEISATNRFLTLVST
;
A
#
# COMPACT_ATOMS: atom_id res chain seq x y z
N MET A 1 -24.87 -33.24 14.18
CA MET A 1 -25.49 -32.60 15.36
C MET A 1 -26.35 -31.48 14.82
N THR A 2 -27.64 -31.74 14.68
CA THR A 2 -28.61 -30.91 13.95
C THR A 2 -29.75 -30.70 14.92
N VAL A 3 -30.05 -29.44 15.27
CA VAL A 3 -31.19 -29.10 16.12
C VAL A 3 -32.00 -28.02 15.41
N GLN A 4 -33.12 -28.47 14.84
CA GLN A 4 -34.31 -27.66 14.60
C GLN A 4 -35.05 -27.42 15.93
N LEU A 5 -35.79 -26.32 16.04
CA LEU A 5 -37.06 -26.15 16.77
C LEU A 5 -37.58 -24.74 16.42
N GLN A 6 -38.50 -24.57 15.46
CA GLN A 6 -39.97 -24.54 15.60
C GLN A 6 -40.52 -23.59 16.68
N GLY A 7 -41.36 -22.65 16.23
CA GLY A 7 -42.12 -21.72 17.07
C GLY A 7 -43.60 -22.08 17.22
N SER A 8 -44.28 -21.27 18.04
CA SER A 8 -45.73 -21.08 18.20
C SER A 8 -45.89 -19.82 19.07
N GLY A 9 -46.82 -18.87 18.89
CA GLY A 9 -48.18 -18.94 18.38
C GLY A 9 -49.12 -18.32 19.43
N TYR A 10 -49.49 -17.05 19.22
CA TYR A 10 -50.77 -16.34 19.44
C TYR A 10 -51.79 -16.64 20.58
N GLU A 11 -52.55 -15.56 20.89
CA GLU A 11 -53.87 -15.45 21.57
C GLU A 11 -53.93 -15.42 23.11
N SER A 12 -54.82 -14.71 23.81
CA SER A 12 -55.85 -13.70 23.51
C SER A 12 -56.35 -13.08 24.83
N ALA A 13 -57.03 -11.93 24.74
CA ALA A 13 -57.58 -11.13 25.83
C ALA A 13 -58.78 -11.74 26.58
N ARG A 14 -58.97 -11.39 27.87
CA ARG A 14 -60.29 -11.39 28.54
C ARG A 14 -60.46 -10.28 29.59
N CYS A 15 -61.47 -9.44 29.37
CA CYS A 15 -62.14 -8.57 30.34
C CYS A 15 -62.79 -9.35 31.49
N TRP A 16 -62.76 -8.82 32.72
CA TRP A 16 -63.76 -9.09 33.75
C TRP A 16 -64.18 -7.80 34.47
N ALA A 17 -65.49 -7.54 34.45
CA ALA A 17 -66.19 -6.51 35.21
C ALA A 17 -67.00 -7.16 36.34
N ARG A 18 -67.09 -6.52 37.51
CA ARG A 18 -68.21 -6.55 38.50
C ARG A 18 -67.77 -5.78 39.77
N ARG A 19 -68.39 -4.65 40.12
CA ARG A 19 -69.69 -4.39 40.79
C ARG A 19 -69.53 -4.07 42.29
N LEU A 20 -69.85 -2.80 42.61
CA LEU A 20 -70.68 -2.28 43.72
C LEU A 20 -70.38 -2.69 45.17
N LYS A 21 -70.06 -1.68 46.01
CA LYS A 21 -70.79 -1.41 47.26
C LYS A 21 -70.88 0.09 47.55
N THR A 22 -72.09 0.49 47.94
CA THR A 22 -72.58 1.81 48.35
C THR A 22 -72.14 2.17 49.78
N SER A 23 -71.86 3.44 50.04
CA SER A 23 -72.09 4.10 51.34
C SER A 23 -72.28 5.61 51.16
N VAL A 24 -73.31 6.14 51.81
CA VAL A 24 -73.76 7.54 51.84
C VAL A 24 -73.15 8.23 53.05
N ALA A 25 -72.59 9.45 52.91
CA ALA A 25 -72.71 10.56 53.89
C ALA A 25 -71.98 11.84 53.44
N SER A 26 -72.76 12.93 53.36
CA SER A 26 -72.50 14.31 53.84
C SER A 26 -71.33 15.15 53.32
N TRP A 27 -71.70 16.09 52.44
CA TRP A 27 -71.40 17.53 52.42
C TRP A 27 -70.16 18.08 53.14
N LEU A 28 -69.22 18.61 52.34
CA LEU A 28 -68.45 19.82 52.65
C LEU A 28 -67.96 20.43 51.32
N ILE A 29 -68.59 21.53 50.90
CA ILE A 29 -68.11 22.37 49.80
C ILE A 29 -66.92 23.15 50.34
N VAL A 30 -65.72 22.73 49.98
CA VAL A 30 -64.50 23.54 50.06
C VAL A 30 -64.19 23.95 48.63
N LEU A 31 -64.40 25.23 48.33
CA LEU A 31 -63.82 25.90 47.17
C LEU A 31 -62.30 25.88 47.32
N CYS A 32 -61.67 24.80 46.85
CA CYS A 32 -60.24 24.72 46.68
C CYS A 32 -59.94 25.30 45.30
N SER A 33 -59.37 26.50 45.26
CA SER A 33 -58.70 27.00 44.07
C SER A 33 -57.59 26.00 43.74
N CYS A 34 -57.83 25.13 42.76
CA CYS A 34 -56.77 24.36 42.13
C CYS A 34 -55.88 25.38 41.39
N VAL A 35 -54.84 25.86 42.08
CA VAL A 35 -53.63 26.28 41.40
C VAL A 35 -53.11 25.02 40.74
N VAL A 36 -53.34 24.90 39.44
CA VAL A 36 -52.65 23.90 38.62
C VAL A 36 -51.18 24.28 38.71
N ALA A 37 -50.42 23.52 39.50
CA ALA A 37 -48.96 23.58 39.40
C ALA A 37 -48.65 23.15 37.96
N ALA A 38 -48.08 24.06 37.17
CA ALA A 38 -47.59 23.73 35.85
C ALA A 38 -46.57 22.59 36.00
N ASP A 39 -46.72 21.52 35.21
CA ASP A 39 -45.73 20.44 35.17
C ASP A 39 -44.35 21.02 34.87
N ASP A 40 -43.31 20.52 35.55
CA ASP A 40 -41.92 20.90 35.27
C ASP A 40 -41.58 20.55 33.81
N ILE A 41 -40.99 21.50 33.08
CA ILE A 41 -40.55 21.31 31.72
C ILE A 41 -39.37 20.34 31.70
N ASP A 42 -39.53 19.23 30.96
CA ASP A 42 -38.44 18.33 30.65
C ASP A 42 -37.63 18.90 29.48
N PHE A 43 -36.46 19.45 29.78
CA PHE A 43 -35.56 20.00 28.79
C PHE A 43 -35.27 19.02 27.65
N SER A 44 -34.95 17.77 27.96
CA SER A 44 -34.48 16.79 26.97
C SER A 44 -35.61 16.37 26.02
N ARG A 45 -36.84 16.30 26.54
CA ARG A 45 -38.00 15.85 25.77
C ARG A 45 -38.73 17.00 25.06
N GLN A 46 -38.74 18.20 25.63
CA GLN A 46 -39.60 19.30 25.17
C GLN A 46 -38.83 20.49 24.59
N ILE A 47 -37.62 20.78 25.08
CA ILE A 47 -36.85 21.98 24.66
C ILE A 47 -35.74 21.63 23.67
N ALA A 48 -34.97 20.59 23.96
CA ALA A 48 -33.88 20.15 23.11
C ALA A 48 -34.31 19.88 21.65
N PRO A 49 -35.47 19.22 21.37
CA PRO A 49 -35.94 19.03 19.99
C PRO A 49 -36.23 20.34 19.24
N ILE A 50 -36.67 21.39 19.94
CA ILE A 50 -36.95 22.70 19.33
C ILE A 50 -35.64 23.36 18.90
N ILE A 51 -34.65 23.38 19.80
CA ILE A 51 -33.32 23.95 19.52
C ILE A 51 -32.61 23.13 18.41
N GLU A 52 -32.71 21.80 18.47
CA GLU A 52 -32.16 20.88 17.46
C GLU A 52 -32.78 21.11 16.07
N GLN A 53 -34.09 21.31 16.00
CA GLN A 53 -34.79 21.45 14.72
C GLN A 53 -34.59 22.84 14.08
N HIS A 54 -34.67 23.90 14.89
CA HIS A 54 -34.78 25.27 14.36
C HIS A 54 -33.51 26.09 14.48
N CYS A 55 -32.61 25.76 15.42
CA CYS A 55 -31.55 26.67 15.83
C CYS A 55 -30.13 26.12 15.58
N ILE A 56 -29.88 24.85 15.92
CA ILE A 56 -28.52 24.29 16.01
C ILE A 56 -27.72 24.37 14.70
N ARG A 57 -28.38 24.25 13.54
CA ARG A 57 -27.73 24.30 12.22
C ARG A 57 -26.92 25.58 11.97
N CYS A 58 -27.36 26.71 12.54
CA CYS A 58 -26.72 28.02 12.39
C CYS A 58 -26.03 28.52 13.66
N HIS A 59 -26.23 27.82 14.78
CA HIS A 59 -25.74 28.17 16.10
C HIS A 59 -25.13 26.92 16.74
N SER A 60 -24.07 26.38 16.13
CA SER A 60 -23.29 25.25 16.65
C SER A 60 -21.83 25.67 16.88
N PRO A 61 -21.00 24.85 17.55
CA PRO A 61 -19.57 25.14 17.71
C PRO A 61 -18.85 25.36 16.37
N GLU A 62 -19.29 24.68 15.31
CA GLU A 62 -18.72 24.74 13.96
C GLU A 62 -19.31 25.89 13.11
N ASN A 63 -20.48 26.42 13.47
CA ASN A 63 -21.18 27.49 12.76
C ASN A 63 -21.86 28.42 13.75
N ARG A 64 -21.15 29.47 14.19
CA ARG A 64 -21.58 30.42 15.24
C ARG A 64 -22.16 31.70 14.64
N LYS A 65 -23.31 31.66 13.96
CA LYS A 65 -23.92 32.92 13.47
C LYS A 65 -24.34 33.79 14.65
N GLY A 66 -23.98 35.08 14.62
CA GLY A 66 -24.20 35.97 15.76
C GLY A 66 -23.30 35.64 16.95
N ASP A 67 -22.16 34.98 16.71
CA ASP A 67 -21.13 34.61 17.68
C ASP A 67 -21.61 33.71 18.85
N ILE A 68 -22.74 33.02 18.68
CA ILE A 68 -23.38 32.14 19.68
C ILE A 68 -23.50 30.69 19.19
N SER A 69 -23.23 29.72 20.08
CA SER A 69 -23.57 28.31 19.93
C SER A 69 -24.68 27.92 20.91
N LEU A 70 -25.68 27.19 20.44
CA LEU A 70 -26.79 26.65 21.23
C LEU A 70 -26.63 25.14 21.49
N ALA A 71 -25.42 24.61 21.33
CA ALA A 71 -25.10 23.21 21.62
C ALA A 71 -25.02 22.92 23.13
N THR A 72 -24.65 23.92 23.94
CA THR A 72 -24.53 23.85 25.41
C THR A 72 -25.17 25.09 26.05
N SER A 73 -25.36 25.07 27.37
CA SER A 73 -25.90 26.22 28.10
C SER A 73 -24.92 27.40 28.28
N GLU A 74 -23.63 27.21 28.00
CA GLU A 74 -22.57 28.17 28.32
C GLU A 74 -22.77 29.53 27.63
N ASP A 75 -22.99 29.52 26.32
CA ASP A 75 -23.15 30.75 25.54
C ASP A 75 -24.49 31.46 25.82
N LEU A 76 -25.53 30.69 26.17
CA LEU A 76 -26.85 31.22 26.55
C LEU A 76 -26.80 31.98 27.88
N GLN A 77 -26.03 31.46 28.84
CA GLN A 77 -25.91 32.04 30.18
C GLN A 77 -24.87 33.18 30.23
N SER A 78 -23.76 33.07 29.50
CA SER A 78 -22.66 34.04 29.55
C SER A 78 -22.94 35.37 28.85
N ASN A 79 -23.86 35.39 27.88
CA ASN A 79 -24.17 36.56 27.07
C ASN A 79 -25.60 37.09 27.28
N GLU A 80 -26.26 36.69 28.37
CA GLU A 80 -27.61 37.14 28.77
C GLU A 80 -28.71 36.91 27.70
N TYR A 81 -28.49 36.01 26.73
CA TYR A 81 -29.53 35.62 25.76
C TYR A 81 -30.74 34.97 26.45
N VAL A 82 -30.48 34.28 27.55
CA VAL A 82 -31.50 33.72 28.45
C VAL A 82 -31.22 34.17 29.87
N ILE A 83 -32.18 34.88 30.45
CA ILE A 83 -32.16 35.32 31.84
C ILE A 83 -33.02 34.34 32.65
N SER A 84 -32.36 33.50 33.46
CA SER A 84 -33.03 32.48 34.27
C SER A 84 -34.13 33.09 35.16
N GLY A 85 -35.37 32.66 34.97
CA GLY A 85 -36.55 33.15 35.70
C GLY A 85 -37.24 34.37 35.08
N ASP A 86 -36.68 34.95 34.01
CA ASP A 86 -37.24 36.12 33.33
C ASP A 86 -37.37 35.89 31.80
N PRO A 87 -38.47 35.26 31.34
CA PRO A 87 -38.73 35.03 29.93
C PRO A 87 -38.89 36.32 29.12
N ASP A 88 -39.48 37.37 29.71
CA ASP A 88 -39.78 38.61 29.01
C ASP A 88 -38.55 39.53 28.90
N GLY A 89 -37.59 39.40 29.81
CA GLY A 89 -36.26 40.03 29.70
C GLY A 89 -35.25 39.25 28.85
N SER A 90 -35.56 38.03 28.42
CA SER A 90 -34.63 37.18 27.66
C SER A 90 -34.61 37.50 26.17
N TYR A 91 -33.44 37.87 25.64
CA TYR A 91 -33.28 38.24 24.22
C TYR A 91 -33.63 37.10 23.25
N LEU A 92 -33.47 35.83 23.65
CA LEU A 92 -33.92 34.67 22.87
C LEU A 92 -35.42 34.73 22.55
N ILE A 93 -36.26 35.10 23.54
CA ILE A 93 -37.71 35.20 23.35
C ILE A 93 -38.05 36.38 22.43
N GLU A 94 -37.33 37.49 22.53
CA GLU A 94 -37.48 38.63 21.62
C GLU A 94 -37.23 38.23 20.17
N LEU A 95 -36.19 37.44 19.91
CA LEU A 95 -35.80 37.03 18.55
C LEU A 95 -36.78 36.05 17.88
N ILE A 96 -37.44 35.19 18.66
CA ILE A 96 -38.36 34.15 18.16
C ILE A 96 -39.83 34.58 18.17
N THR A 97 -40.14 35.78 18.68
CA THR A 97 -41.50 36.34 18.72
C THR A 97 -41.64 37.55 17.80
N SER A 98 -42.88 37.84 17.39
CA SER A 98 -43.15 39.03 16.56
C SER A 98 -43.08 40.29 17.41
N GLN A 99 -42.35 41.31 16.94
CA GLN A 99 -42.17 42.57 17.64
C GLN A 99 -42.70 43.73 16.81
N ASN A 100 -43.61 44.54 17.37
CA ASN A 100 -44.11 45.78 16.75
C ASN A 100 -44.47 45.64 15.25
N VAL A 101 -45.27 44.61 14.91
CA VAL A 101 -45.74 44.29 13.54
C VAL A 101 -44.68 43.64 12.63
N GLN A 102 -43.41 43.54 13.07
CA GLN A 102 -42.39 42.78 12.35
C GLN A 102 -42.46 41.28 12.68
N PRO A 103 -42.24 40.39 11.70
CA PRO A 103 -42.14 38.97 11.95
C PRO A 103 -40.92 38.63 12.82
N PRO A 104 -40.88 37.45 13.45
CA PRO A 104 -39.74 37.00 14.23
C PRO A 104 -38.44 37.06 13.43
N ALA A 105 -37.35 37.49 14.06
CA ALA A 105 -36.03 37.55 13.43
C ALA A 105 -35.43 36.15 13.24
N MET A 106 -35.84 35.19 14.07
CA MET A 106 -35.42 33.79 14.03
C MET A 106 -36.63 32.85 14.02
N PRO A 107 -36.56 31.71 13.30
CA PRO A 107 -35.40 31.24 12.53
C PRO A 107 -35.29 31.91 11.15
N GLN A 108 -34.09 32.38 10.78
CA GLN A 108 -33.90 33.08 9.51
C GLN A 108 -34.20 32.20 8.28
N LYS A 109 -35.05 32.72 7.37
CA LYS A 109 -35.46 32.06 6.12
C LYS A 109 -36.16 30.70 6.34
N GLN A 110 -36.77 30.50 7.51
CA GLN A 110 -37.65 29.38 7.79
C GLN A 110 -38.97 29.89 8.36
N GLU A 111 -39.93 28.99 8.52
CA GLU A 111 -41.18 29.32 9.21
C GLU A 111 -40.89 29.68 10.68
N PRO A 112 -41.61 30.66 11.26
CA PRO A 112 -41.57 30.95 12.68
C PRO A 112 -41.87 29.71 13.54
N LEU A 113 -41.36 29.70 14.77
CA LEU A 113 -41.79 28.71 15.77
C LEU A 113 -43.30 28.84 16.01
N SER A 114 -43.95 27.71 16.27
CA SER A 114 -45.35 27.69 16.67
C SER A 114 -45.54 28.31 18.06
N ASP A 115 -46.73 28.83 18.34
CA ASP A 115 -47.07 29.42 19.64
C ASP A 115 -46.76 28.45 20.80
N ASN A 116 -47.02 27.15 20.61
CA ASN A 116 -46.71 26.11 21.60
C ASN A 116 -45.21 25.96 21.85
N GLU A 117 -44.36 26.01 20.80
CA GLU A 117 -42.90 25.91 20.95
C GLU A 117 -42.34 27.14 21.67
N VAL A 118 -42.87 28.33 21.35
CA VAL A 118 -42.53 29.58 22.04
C VAL A 118 -42.95 29.52 23.52
N ASP A 119 -44.15 29.02 23.81
CA ASP A 119 -44.65 28.88 25.18
C ASP A 119 -43.83 27.88 26.00
N LEU A 120 -43.40 26.77 25.40
CA LEU A 120 -42.50 25.81 26.05
C LEU A 120 -41.16 26.48 26.40
N LEU A 121 -40.57 27.25 25.48
CA LEU A 121 -39.34 27.99 25.72
C LEU A 121 -39.52 29.04 26.83
N ARG A 122 -40.64 29.77 26.84
CA ARG A 122 -40.95 30.73 27.91
C ARG A 122 -41.10 30.05 29.27
N GLN A 123 -41.83 28.95 29.34
CA GLN A 123 -42.01 28.19 30.59
C GLN A 123 -40.69 27.63 31.10
N TRP A 124 -39.85 27.09 30.22
CA TRP A 124 -38.52 26.60 30.56
C TRP A 124 -37.65 27.72 31.16
N ILE A 125 -37.61 28.89 30.53
CA ILE A 125 -36.87 30.04 31.05
C ILE A 125 -37.43 30.48 32.41
N GLY A 126 -38.75 30.54 32.55
CA GLY A 126 -39.44 30.91 33.80
C GLY A 126 -39.18 29.94 34.94
N GLN A 127 -38.96 28.65 34.64
CA GLN A 127 -38.57 27.61 35.60
C GLN A 127 -37.06 27.57 35.90
N GLY A 128 -36.32 28.58 35.42
CA GLY A 128 -34.90 28.77 35.71
C GLY A 128 -33.95 28.23 34.63
N ALA A 129 -34.46 28.02 33.40
CA ALA A 129 -33.68 27.62 32.23
C ALA A 129 -32.73 26.43 32.50
N LYS A 130 -33.20 25.44 33.26
CA LYS A 130 -32.37 24.31 33.69
C LYS A 130 -31.90 23.50 32.47
N TRP A 131 -30.59 23.36 32.34
CA TRP A 131 -29.95 22.55 31.30
C TRP A 131 -29.21 21.39 31.95
N PRO A 132 -29.45 20.13 31.57
CA PRO A 132 -28.75 18.99 32.17
C PRO A 132 -27.25 19.00 31.79
N GLU A 133 -26.34 18.84 32.77
CA GLU A 133 -24.89 18.99 32.59
C GLU A 133 -24.27 18.14 31.46
N ASN A 134 -24.88 16.99 31.12
CA ASN A 134 -24.37 16.05 30.11
C ASN A 134 -25.12 16.10 28.77
N VAL A 135 -25.96 17.10 28.55
CA VAL A 135 -26.72 17.23 27.30
C VAL A 135 -26.01 18.22 26.38
N VAL A 136 -25.56 17.72 25.23
CA VAL A 136 -25.06 18.52 24.11
C VAL A 136 -26.02 18.34 22.94
N ILE A 137 -26.63 19.43 22.48
CA ILE A 137 -27.54 19.40 21.33
C ILE A 137 -26.72 19.37 20.04
N LYS A 138 -27.10 18.50 19.11
CA LYS A 138 -26.48 18.35 17.79
C LYS A 138 -27.53 18.53 16.70
N GLU A 139 -27.11 18.74 15.45
CA GLU A 139 -28.02 18.74 14.31
C GLU A 139 -28.57 17.33 14.07
N LYS A 140 -29.90 17.22 13.95
CA LYS A 140 -30.56 15.95 13.62
C LYS A 140 -30.17 15.51 12.21
N ALA A 141 -29.78 14.25 12.05
CA ALA A 141 -29.58 13.65 10.73
C ALA A 141 -30.86 13.75 9.89
N LYS A 142 -30.73 14.09 8.60
CA LYS A 142 -31.89 14.25 7.71
C LYS A 142 -32.60 12.93 7.41
N ALA A 143 -31.85 11.84 7.40
CA ALA A 143 -32.36 10.49 7.34
C ALA A 143 -32.21 9.81 8.70
N ASP A 144 -33.22 9.05 9.10
CA ASP A 144 -33.15 8.12 10.22
C ASP A 144 -33.31 6.68 9.73
N ALA A 145 -33.31 5.72 10.65
CA ALA A 145 -33.46 4.31 10.32
C ALA A 145 -34.76 4.00 9.55
N SER A 146 -35.78 4.86 9.59
CA SER A 146 -37.05 4.68 8.85
C SER A 146 -36.96 5.04 7.36
N TRP A 147 -35.84 5.63 6.91
CA TRP A 147 -35.65 5.98 5.50
C TRP A 147 -35.73 4.75 4.59
N TRP A 148 -36.37 4.90 3.44
CA TRP A 148 -36.75 3.77 2.58
C TRP A 148 -35.58 2.88 2.16
N SER A 149 -34.38 3.43 1.98
CA SER A 149 -33.17 2.69 1.57
C SER A 149 -32.51 1.90 2.70
N TYR A 150 -32.86 2.17 3.96
CA TYR A 150 -32.40 1.41 5.12
C TYR A 150 -33.41 0.35 5.58
N GLN A 151 -34.61 0.37 5.01
CA GLN A 151 -35.60 -0.67 5.26
C GLN A 151 -35.23 -1.93 4.47
N PRO A 152 -35.47 -3.13 5.02
CA PRO A 152 -35.33 -4.37 4.27
C PRO A 152 -36.12 -4.28 2.97
N LEU A 153 -35.51 -4.71 1.86
CA LEU A 153 -36.19 -4.77 0.57
C LEU A 153 -37.42 -5.68 0.70
N ASN A 154 -38.59 -5.07 0.74
CA ASN A 154 -39.84 -5.79 0.62
C ASN A 154 -40.06 -6.05 -0.86
N VAL A 155 -39.48 -7.15 -1.36
CA VAL A 155 -39.74 -7.62 -2.73
C VAL A 155 -41.20 -8.00 -2.76
N ALA A 156 -42.05 -7.04 -3.15
CA ALA A 156 -43.49 -7.23 -3.21
C ALA A 156 -43.75 -8.56 -3.91
N THR A 157 -44.40 -9.48 -3.20
CA THR A 157 -44.89 -10.69 -3.85
C THR A 157 -45.75 -10.23 -5.03
N ARG A 158 -45.41 -10.75 -6.21
CA ARG A 158 -45.95 -10.65 -7.59
C ARG A 158 -47.36 -10.07 -7.85
N SER A 159 -48.19 -9.92 -6.82
CA SER A 159 -49.62 -9.60 -6.84
C SER A 159 -49.97 -8.11 -6.91
N GLU A 160 -49.04 -7.16 -6.72
CA GLU A 160 -49.35 -5.71 -6.75
C GLU A 160 -48.89 -4.99 -8.03
N SER A 161 -48.36 -5.71 -9.01
CA SER A 161 -47.92 -5.06 -10.25
C SER A 161 -49.11 -4.61 -11.11
N PRO A 162 -49.11 -3.36 -11.62
CA PRO A 162 -50.16 -2.88 -12.49
C PRO A 162 -50.23 -3.72 -13.77
N SER A 163 -51.41 -4.28 -14.04
CA SER A 163 -51.68 -4.95 -15.31
C SER A 163 -51.49 -3.97 -16.47
N SER A 164 -50.35 -4.02 -17.13
CA SER A 164 -50.12 -3.27 -18.36
C SER A 164 -51.00 -3.85 -19.46
N GLN A 165 -52.16 -3.24 -19.70
CA GLN A 165 -52.91 -3.50 -20.93
C GLN A 165 -52.07 -2.98 -22.11
N GLY A 166 -51.54 -3.89 -22.93
CA GLY A 166 -51.03 -3.56 -24.28
C GLY A 166 -49.59 -3.95 -24.63
N LEU A 167 -48.88 -4.71 -23.78
CA LEU A 167 -47.59 -5.32 -24.16
C LEU A 167 -47.67 -6.82 -23.93
N GLU A 168 -47.41 -7.61 -24.97
CA GLU A 168 -47.20 -9.06 -24.91
C GLU A 168 -45.87 -9.41 -24.20
N SER A 169 -45.58 -8.79 -23.04
CA SER A 169 -44.47 -9.23 -22.20
C SER A 169 -45.02 -9.97 -20.98
N GLU A 170 -44.79 -11.28 -21.00
CA GLU A 170 -45.01 -12.21 -19.90
C GLU A 170 -44.05 -11.92 -18.72
N SER A 171 -44.13 -10.74 -18.08
CA SER A 171 -43.73 -10.56 -16.66
C SER A 171 -44.01 -9.14 -16.17
N PRO A 172 -45.05 -8.95 -15.34
CA PRO A 172 -45.37 -7.66 -14.70
C PRO A 172 -44.29 -7.11 -13.74
N ALA A 173 -43.19 -7.82 -13.48
CA ALA A 173 -42.20 -7.45 -12.46
C ALA A 173 -40.85 -6.99 -13.04
N THR A 174 -40.85 -6.30 -14.18
CA THR A 174 -39.63 -5.76 -14.79
C THR A 174 -39.53 -4.25 -14.56
N ILE A 175 -38.30 -3.72 -14.52
CA ILE A 175 -38.05 -2.26 -14.46
C ILE A 175 -38.77 -1.53 -15.60
N ASP A 176 -38.82 -2.16 -16.78
CA ASP A 176 -39.52 -1.64 -17.95
C ASP A 176 -41.02 -1.45 -17.72
N ALA A 177 -41.68 -2.35 -16.97
CA ALA A 177 -43.10 -2.21 -16.67
C ALA A 177 -43.37 -0.94 -15.84
N PHE A 178 -42.55 -0.67 -14.82
CA PHE A 178 -42.65 0.55 -14.01
C PHE A 178 -42.41 1.81 -14.84
N ILE A 179 -41.44 1.80 -15.75
CA ILE A 179 -41.18 2.91 -16.66
C ILE A 179 -42.37 3.13 -17.59
N CYS A 180 -42.91 2.07 -18.20
CA CYS A 180 -44.06 2.16 -19.09
C CYS A 180 -45.30 2.72 -18.38
N GLU A 181 -45.56 2.26 -17.15
CA GLU A 181 -46.68 2.76 -16.35
C GLU A 181 -46.54 4.27 -16.07
N LYS A 182 -45.34 4.73 -15.68
CA LYS A 182 -45.08 6.14 -15.43
C LYS A 182 -45.20 6.98 -16.71
N LEU A 183 -44.65 6.50 -17.82
CA LEU A 183 -44.79 7.17 -19.12
C LEU A 183 -46.26 7.32 -19.51
N ALA A 184 -47.06 6.26 -19.38
CA ALA A 184 -48.49 6.27 -19.67
C ALA A 184 -49.23 7.28 -18.79
N LYS A 185 -48.97 7.31 -17.47
CA LYS A 185 -49.55 8.30 -16.54
C LYS A 185 -49.24 9.75 -16.93
N HIS A 186 -48.08 9.98 -17.55
CA HIS A 186 -47.65 11.31 -18.01
C HIS A 186 -47.96 11.56 -19.50
N ASN A 187 -48.71 10.68 -20.18
CA ASN A 187 -49.00 10.74 -21.62
C ASN A 187 -47.73 10.83 -22.49
N LEU A 188 -46.63 10.21 -22.05
CA LEU A 188 -45.37 10.13 -22.77
C LEU A 188 -45.24 8.77 -23.47
N LYS A 189 -44.47 8.73 -24.56
CA LYS A 189 -44.16 7.51 -25.32
C LYS A 189 -42.66 7.27 -25.33
N LYS A 190 -42.25 6.00 -25.45
CA LYS A 190 -40.84 5.65 -25.67
C LYS A 190 -40.36 6.22 -27.00
N CYS A 191 -39.09 6.62 -27.04
CA CYS A 191 -38.42 6.91 -28.31
C CYS A 191 -38.35 5.63 -29.17
N PRO A 192 -38.34 5.77 -30.51
CA PRO A 192 -38.10 4.62 -31.38
C PRO A 192 -36.71 4.01 -31.10
N PRO A 193 -36.55 2.68 -31.30
CA PRO A 193 -35.24 2.05 -31.24
C PRO A 193 -34.23 2.73 -32.18
N ALA A 194 -32.96 2.74 -31.78
CA ALA A 194 -31.90 3.22 -32.64
C ALA A 194 -31.69 2.26 -33.83
N ASP A 195 -31.17 2.79 -34.94
CA ASP A 195 -30.81 1.96 -36.10
C ASP A 195 -29.65 1.00 -35.77
N ARG A 196 -29.52 -0.08 -36.54
CA ARG A 196 -28.55 -1.16 -36.28
C ARG A 196 -27.10 -0.65 -36.22
N ARG A 197 -26.73 0.30 -37.07
CA ARG A 197 -25.38 0.89 -37.07
C ARG A 197 -25.11 1.66 -35.77
N THR A 198 -26.10 2.42 -35.30
CA THR A 198 -26.01 3.11 -34.00
C THR A 198 -25.95 2.12 -32.83
N LEU A 199 -26.74 1.03 -32.88
CA LEU A 199 -26.78 0.03 -31.82
C LEU A 199 -25.44 -0.69 -31.63
N ILE A 200 -24.85 -1.26 -32.70
CA ILE A 200 -23.56 -1.94 -32.59
C ILE A 200 -22.47 -0.98 -32.13
N ARG A 201 -22.46 0.27 -32.61
CA ARG A 201 -21.48 1.27 -32.18
C ARG A 201 -21.58 1.52 -30.67
N ARG A 202 -22.79 1.71 -30.14
CA ARG A 202 -23.00 1.92 -28.69
C ARG A 202 -22.56 0.71 -27.89
N LEU A 203 -23.02 -0.49 -28.27
CA LEU A 203 -22.65 -1.73 -27.60
C LEU A 203 -21.13 -1.94 -27.57
N SER A 204 -20.41 -1.71 -28.67
CA SER A 204 -18.96 -1.87 -28.68
C SER A 204 -18.24 -0.88 -27.76
N PHE A 205 -18.67 0.38 -27.69
CA PHE A 205 -18.07 1.34 -26.74
C PHE A 205 -18.41 1.02 -25.29
N ASP A 206 -19.66 0.62 -25.03
CA ASP A 206 -20.11 0.33 -23.68
C ASP A 206 -19.46 -0.95 -23.15
N LEU A 207 -19.46 -2.03 -23.95
CA LEU A 207 -19.00 -3.35 -23.52
C LEU A 207 -17.50 -3.60 -23.78
N HIS A 208 -16.91 -3.07 -24.86
CA HIS A 208 -15.50 -3.32 -25.21
C HIS A 208 -14.63 -2.06 -25.17
N GLY A 209 -15.20 -0.86 -24.99
CA GLY A 209 -14.45 0.40 -24.94
C GLY A 209 -13.88 0.87 -26.28
N LEU A 210 -14.12 0.14 -27.37
CA LEU A 210 -13.56 0.40 -28.70
C LEU A 210 -14.66 0.41 -29.77
N PRO A 211 -14.49 1.12 -30.89
CA PRO A 211 -15.44 1.04 -31.99
C PRO A 211 -15.43 -0.36 -32.63
N PRO A 212 -16.57 -0.82 -33.20
CA PRO A 212 -16.60 -2.04 -34.01
C PRO A 212 -15.82 -1.85 -35.30
N THR A 213 -15.36 -2.94 -35.91
CA THR A 213 -14.77 -2.88 -37.26
C THR A 213 -15.85 -2.64 -38.32
N PRO A 214 -15.51 -2.09 -39.50
CA PRO A 214 -16.47 -1.94 -40.59
C PRO A 214 -17.18 -3.26 -40.97
N GLU A 215 -16.46 -4.38 -40.93
CA GLU A 215 -16.97 -5.71 -41.25
C GLU A 215 -17.97 -6.20 -40.20
N GLU A 216 -17.72 -5.97 -38.91
CA GLU A 216 -18.66 -6.29 -37.83
C GLU A 216 -19.95 -5.47 -37.95
N VAL A 217 -19.83 -4.20 -38.35
CA VAL A 217 -20.97 -3.32 -38.60
C VAL A 217 -21.82 -3.83 -39.76
N GLU A 218 -21.20 -4.15 -40.90
CA GLU A 218 -21.93 -4.64 -42.07
C GLU A 218 -22.60 -5.99 -41.77
N ALA A 219 -21.86 -6.93 -41.17
CA ALA A 219 -22.39 -8.22 -40.77
C ALA A 219 -23.61 -8.07 -39.83
N PHE A 220 -23.55 -7.14 -38.87
CA PHE A 220 -24.71 -6.88 -38.02
C PHE A 220 -25.84 -6.19 -38.77
N ILE A 221 -25.60 -5.25 -39.70
CA ILE A 221 -26.68 -4.60 -40.45
C ILE A 221 -27.43 -5.60 -41.33
N GLU A 222 -26.71 -6.52 -41.98
CA GLU A 222 -27.25 -7.50 -42.92
C GLU A 222 -27.87 -8.73 -42.23
N ASP A 223 -27.62 -8.94 -40.93
CA ASP A 223 -28.14 -10.08 -40.18
C ASP A 223 -29.67 -10.02 -40.01
N SER A 224 -30.35 -10.88 -40.77
CA SER A 224 -31.81 -11.01 -40.80
C SER A 224 -32.40 -11.85 -39.66
N ASP A 225 -31.57 -12.42 -38.78
CA ASP A 225 -32.06 -13.17 -37.61
C ASP A 225 -32.89 -12.22 -36.71
N PRO A 226 -34.14 -12.57 -36.34
CA PRO A 226 -34.93 -11.78 -35.39
C PRO A 226 -34.24 -11.59 -34.02
N HIS A 227 -33.28 -12.44 -33.67
CA HIS A 227 -32.49 -12.39 -32.44
C HIS A 227 -31.06 -11.85 -32.64
N ALA A 228 -30.78 -11.21 -33.78
CA ALA A 228 -29.43 -10.73 -34.10
C ALA A 228 -28.86 -9.77 -33.05
N TYR A 229 -29.70 -8.96 -32.39
CA TYR A 229 -29.27 -8.03 -31.35
C TYR A 229 -28.85 -8.77 -30.07
N GLU A 230 -29.68 -9.70 -29.60
CA GLU A 230 -29.39 -10.54 -28.43
C GLU A 230 -28.14 -11.39 -28.68
N ASN A 231 -28.03 -12.02 -29.85
CA ASN A 231 -26.85 -12.78 -30.25
C ASN A 231 -25.58 -11.91 -30.29
N LEU A 232 -25.69 -10.64 -30.73
CA LEU A 232 -24.57 -9.70 -30.68
C LEU A 232 -24.17 -9.38 -29.24
N VAL A 233 -25.13 -9.11 -28.36
CA VAL A 233 -24.89 -8.84 -26.94
C VAL A 233 -24.20 -10.02 -26.27
N ASP A 234 -24.70 -11.25 -26.47
CA ASP A 234 -24.12 -12.47 -25.90
C ASP A 234 -22.67 -12.67 -26.36
N ARG A 235 -22.39 -12.50 -27.67
CA ARG A 235 -21.02 -12.55 -28.19
C ARG A 235 -20.12 -11.49 -27.57
N MET A 236 -20.63 -10.29 -27.34
CA MET A 236 -19.86 -9.20 -26.74
C MET A 236 -19.57 -9.46 -25.26
N LEU A 237 -20.54 -9.96 -24.49
CA LEU A 237 -20.35 -10.32 -23.08
C LEU A 237 -19.40 -11.52 -22.91
N ALA A 238 -19.43 -12.48 -23.83
CA ALA A 238 -18.52 -13.64 -23.81
C ALA A 238 -17.08 -13.31 -24.23
N SER A 239 -16.82 -12.12 -24.78
CA SER A 239 -15.49 -11.69 -25.20
C SER A 239 -14.64 -11.28 -23.99
N PRO A 240 -13.34 -11.65 -23.93
CA PRO A 240 -12.44 -11.20 -22.85
C PRO A 240 -12.36 -9.67 -22.69
N ARG A 241 -12.63 -8.93 -23.77
CA ARG A 241 -12.67 -7.46 -23.80
C ARG A 241 -13.75 -6.87 -22.89
N TYR A 242 -14.80 -7.64 -22.59
CA TYR A 242 -15.83 -7.23 -21.64
C TYR A 242 -15.24 -6.99 -20.25
N GLY A 243 -14.52 -7.97 -19.70
CA GLY A 243 -13.85 -7.84 -18.42
C GLY A 243 -12.77 -6.76 -18.42
N GLU A 244 -12.02 -6.59 -19.52
CA GLU A 244 -11.03 -5.51 -19.65
C GLU A 244 -11.68 -4.12 -19.53
N ARG A 245 -12.85 -3.94 -20.16
CA ARG A 245 -13.60 -2.68 -20.10
C ARG A 245 -14.27 -2.46 -18.75
N PHE A 246 -15.02 -3.44 -18.26
CA PHE A 246 -15.79 -3.30 -17.03
C PHE A 246 -14.92 -3.24 -15.77
N ALA A 247 -13.75 -3.92 -15.78
CA ALA A 247 -12.80 -3.83 -14.68
C ALA A 247 -12.32 -2.41 -14.42
N GLN A 248 -12.23 -1.53 -15.44
CA GLN A 248 -11.81 -0.14 -15.25
C GLN A 248 -12.71 0.59 -14.25
N HIS A 249 -14.03 0.43 -14.37
CA HIS A 249 -14.98 1.05 -13.45
C HIS A 249 -14.78 0.61 -12.00
N TRP A 250 -14.46 -0.66 -11.78
CA TRP A 250 -14.14 -1.16 -10.45
C TRP A 250 -12.77 -0.69 -9.96
N LEU A 251 -11.76 -0.72 -10.83
CA LEU A 251 -10.38 -0.36 -10.47
C LEU A 251 -10.25 1.11 -10.10
N ASP A 252 -11.04 1.99 -10.71
CA ASP A 252 -11.14 3.40 -10.33
C ASP A 252 -11.65 3.54 -8.87
N LEU A 253 -12.71 2.80 -8.51
CA LEU A 253 -13.26 2.78 -7.15
C LEU A 253 -12.32 2.09 -6.15
N ALA A 254 -11.58 1.09 -6.60
CA ALA A 254 -10.52 0.43 -5.83
C ALA A 254 -9.24 1.26 -5.73
N HIS A 255 -9.22 2.51 -6.22
CA HIS A 255 -8.05 3.40 -6.20
C HIS A 255 -6.79 2.73 -6.78
N TYR A 256 -6.97 1.85 -7.77
CA TYR A 256 -5.88 1.05 -8.33
C TYR A 256 -4.84 1.95 -9.01
N ALA A 257 -3.58 1.71 -8.67
CA ALA A 257 -2.42 2.25 -9.37
C ALA A 257 -1.29 1.22 -9.40
N ASP A 258 -0.48 1.27 -10.47
CA ASP A 258 0.77 0.51 -10.57
C ASP A 258 1.89 1.09 -9.66
N THR A 259 1.59 2.17 -8.91
CA THR A 259 2.50 2.85 -8.00
C THR A 259 1.83 3.15 -6.64
N HIS A 260 2.55 3.78 -5.71
CA HIS A 260 2.03 4.16 -4.40
C HIS A 260 1.04 5.34 -4.45
N GLY A 261 1.11 6.18 -5.49
CA GLY A 261 0.21 7.32 -5.66
C GLY A 261 0.37 8.40 -4.57
N TYR A 262 1.56 8.53 -3.97
CA TYR A 262 1.87 9.49 -2.90
C TYR A 262 3.30 10.04 -3.01
N GLU A 263 3.68 11.05 -2.22
CA GLU A 263 4.92 11.85 -2.32
C GLU A 263 6.17 11.07 -2.79
N ARG A 264 6.52 9.98 -2.10
CA ARG A 264 7.59 9.07 -2.52
C ARG A 264 7.02 7.92 -3.35
N ASP A 265 6.66 8.24 -4.57
CA ASP A 265 5.92 7.33 -5.44
C ASP A 265 6.81 6.20 -5.96
N GLN A 266 6.56 4.97 -5.51
CA GLN A 266 7.31 3.78 -5.93
C GLN A 266 6.41 2.85 -6.71
N ARG A 267 7.00 2.11 -7.65
CA ARG A 267 6.30 1.10 -8.41
C ARG A 267 5.91 -0.08 -7.52
N ARG A 268 4.66 -0.54 -7.66
CA ARG A 268 4.14 -1.77 -7.07
C ARG A 268 4.30 -2.91 -8.07
N ASN A 269 5.42 -3.62 -8.00
CA ASN A 269 5.78 -4.65 -8.99
C ASN A 269 4.75 -5.80 -9.11
N ASN A 270 3.90 -5.99 -8.09
CA ASN A 270 2.90 -7.04 -8.03
C ASN A 270 1.44 -6.57 -8.19
N ALA A 271 1.17 -5.26 -8.33
CA ALA A 271 -0.19 -4.70 -8.34
C ALA A 271 -1.05 -5.27 -9.49
N TRP A 272 -0.45 -5.49 -10.66
CA TRP A 272 -1.11 -6.03 -11.85
C TRP A 272 -1.88 -7.34 -11.61
N ARG A 273 -1.49 -8.13 -10.60
CA ARG A 273 -2.18 -9.38 -10.24
C ARG A 273 -3.63 -9.12 -9.79
N TYR A 274 -3.84 -8.03 -9.03
CA TYR A 274 -5.17 -7.61 -8.59
C TYR A 274 -6.00 -7.10 -9.77
N ARG A 275 -5.42 -6.26 -10.65
CA ARG A 275 -6.07 -5.84 -11.90
C ARG A 275 -6.56 -7.04 -12.71
N ASP A 276 -5.67 -8.00 -12.94
CA ASP A 276 -5.99 -9.17 -13.75
C ASP A 276 -7.01 -10.08 -13.05
N TYR A 277 -7.03 -10.10 -11.71
CA TYR A 277 -8.09 -10.76 -10.94
C TYR A 277 -9.45 -10.12 -11.19
N VAL A 278 -9.56 -8.79 -11.15
CA VAL A 278 -10.81 -8.09 -11.41
C VAL A 278 -11.30 -8.35 -12.84
N ILE A 279 -10.42 -8.29 -13.84
CA ILE A 279 -10.74 -8.62 -15.23
C ILE A 279 -11.30 -10.03 -15.36
N ARG A 280 -10.65 -11.02 -14.71
CA ARG A 280 -11.14 -12.41 -14.70
C ARG A 280 -12.49 -12.53 -14.01
N ALA A 281 -12.69 -11.87 -12.86
CA ALA A 281 -13.95 -11.95 -12.12
C ALA A 281 -15.15 -11.46 -12.95
N PHE A 282 -14.99 -10.40 -13.75
CA PHE A 282 -16.04 -9.95 -14.68
C PHE A 282 -16.25 -10.94 -15.83
N ASN A 283 -15.19 -11.44 -16.45
CA ASN A 283 -15.31 -12.41 -17.56
C ASN A 283 -15.88 -13.77 -17.13
N GLU A 284 -15.67 -14.16 -15.87
CA GLU A 284 -16.20 -15.41 -15.29
C GLU A 284 -17.63 -15.24 -14.73
N ASP A 285 -18.23 -14.06 -14.86
CA ASP A 285 -19.52 -13.69 -14.27
C ASP A 285 -19.59 -14.06 -12.77
N ARG A 286 -18.56 -13.63 -12.02
CA ARG A 286 -18.43 -13.99 -10.62
C ARG A 286 -19.62 -13.42 -9.81
N PRO A 287 -20.28 -14.23 -8.97
CA PRO A 287 -21.35 -13.73 -8.12
C PRO A 287 -20.89 -12.54 -7.27
N TYR A 288 -21.63 -11.44 -7.33
CA TYR A 288 -21.23 -10.17 -6.70
C TYR A 288 -20.93 -10.33 -5.20
N ASN A 289 -21.73 -11.12 -4.48
CA ASN A 289 -21.50 -11.43 -3.07
C ASN A 289 -20.16 -12.13 -2.83
N ARG A 290 -19.78 -13.09 -3.68
CA ARG A 290 -18.49 -13.79 -3.60
C ARG A 290 -17.35 -12.82 -3.93
N PHE A 291 -17.50 -12.03 -4.98
CA PHE A 291 -16.53 -11.02 -5.39
C PHE A 291 -16.23 -10.04 -4.24
N LEU A 292 -17.26 -9.51 -3.56
CA LEU A 292 -17.06 -8.64 -2.41
C LEU A 292 -16.37 -9.33 -1.22
N GLN A 293 -16.74 -10.58 -0.92
CA GLN A 293 -16.11 -11.35 0.17
C GLN A 293 -14.62 -11.57 -0.09
N GLU A 294 -14.24 -11.87 -1.34
CA GLU A 294 -12.84 -12.04 -1.72
C GLU A 294 -12.05 -10.73 -1.60
N GLN A 295 -12.63 -9.61 -2.00
CA GLN A 295 -12.00 -8.29 -1.93
C GLN A 295 -11.68 -7.88 -0.48
N ILE A 296 -12.59 -8.17 0.46
CA ILE A 296 -12.47 -7.72 1.87
C ILE A 296 -11.74 -8.74 2.74
N ALA A 297 -11.92 -10.04 2.50
CA ALA A 297 -11.47 -11.09 3.41
C ALA A 297 -11.05 -12.38 2.69
N GLY A 298 -10.66 -12.32 1.42
CA GLY A 298 -10.34 -13.50 0.63
C GLY A 298 -9.19 -14.33 1.20
N ASP A 299 -8.21 -13.69 1.84
CA ASP A 299 -7.08 -14.38 2.49
C ASP A 299 -7.46 -15.09 3.80
N VAL A 300 -8.55 -14.70 4.45
CA VAL A 300 -9.06 -15.32 5.67
C VAL A 300 -10.12 -16.37 5.36
N LEU A 301 -11.03 -16.08 4.43
CA LEU A 301 -12.13 -16.97 4.07
C LEU A 301 -11.66 -18.13 3.18
N TRP A 302 -10.66 -17.91 2.31
CA TRP A 302 -10.13 -18.90 1.39
C TRP A 302 -8.59 -18.79 1.25
N PRO A 303 -7.84 -19.06 2.34
CA PRO A 303 -6.38 -18.91 2.37
C PRO A 303 -5.65 -19.79 1.34
N ASP A 304 -6.24 -20.93 0.98
CA ASP A 304 -5.66 -21.88 0.03
C ASP A 304 -6.02 -21.55 -1.43
N GLU A 305 -6.93 -20.59 -1.67
CA GLU A 305 -7.33 -20.17 -3.01
C GLU A 305 -6.54 -18.92 -3.43
N GLN A 306 -5.54 -19.13 -4.30
CA GLN A 306 -4.64 -18.05 -4.75
C GLN A 306 -5.38 -16.81 -5.26
N GLN A 307 -6.48 -16.99 -6.01
CA GLN A 307 -7.26 -15.87 -6.54
C GLN A 307 -7.96 -15.07 -5.44
N ALA A 308 -8.49 -15.74 -4.41
CA ALA A 308 -9.10 -15.07 -3.27
C ALA A 308 -8.08 -14.28 -2.46
N VAL A 309 -6.87 -14.82 -2.27
CA VAL A 309 -5.77 -14.09 -1.61
C VAL A 309 -5.40 -12.84 -2.45
N ILE A 310 -5.24 -12.97 -3.77
CA ILE A 310 -4.93 -11.84 -4.66
C ILE A 310 -6.01 -10.76 -4.60
N ALA A 311 -7.29 -11.14 -4.43
CA ALA A 311 -8.42 -10.22 -4.37
C ALA A 311 -8.30 -9.20 -3.22
N THR A 312 -7.64 -9.57 -2.11
CA THR A 312 -7.37 -8.65 -0.99
C THR A 312 -6.43 -7.49 -1.35
N GLY A 313 -5.85 -7.52 -2.57
CA GLY A 313 -5.20 -6.37 -3.19
C GLY A 313 -6.07 -5.12 -3.21
N PHE A 314 -7.41 -5.25 -3.14
CA PHE A 314 -8.36 -4.17 -2.90
C PHE A 314 -7.96 -3.25 -1.75
N LEU A 315 -7.73 -3.84 -0.57
CA LEU A 315 -7.40 -3.12 0.65
C LEU A 315 -6.00 -2.51 0.60
N ALA A 316 -5.16 -2.98 -0.32
CA ALA A 316 -3.80 -2.48 -0.53
C ALA A 316 -3.69 -1.48 -1.70
N ALA A 317 -4.76 -1.27 -2.48
CA ALA A 317 -4.72 -0.53 -3.73
C ALA A 317 -4.68 0.99 -3.55
N GLY A 318 -5.28 1.55 -2.49
CA GLY A 318 -5.28 2.99 -2.26
C GLY A 318 -3.90 3.61 -1.99
N PRO A 319 -3.77 4.93 -1.81
CA PRO A 319 -2.47 5.60 -1.64
C PRO A 319 -1.62 5.03 -0.51
N TRP A 320 -0.29 4.99 -0.68
CA TRP A 320 0.64 4.52 0.35
C TRP A 320 1.74 5.53 0.67
N ASP A 321 1.68 6.10 1.87
CA ASP A 321 2.72 7.01 2.39
C ASP A 321 3.95 6.21 2.88
N PHE A 322 4.86 5.93 1.95
CA PHE A 322 6.10 5.20 2.24
C PHE A 322 6.99 5.92 3.27
N VAL A 323 7.06 7.26 3.20
CA VAL A 323 7.90 8.06 4.11
C VAL A 323 7.34 7.97 5.54
N GLY A 324 6.03 8.18 5.69
CA GLY A 324 5.33 8.13 6.97
C GLY A 324 5.29 6.73 7.58
N GLN A 325 5.19 5.67 6.77
CA GLN A 325 5.05 4.29 7.26
C GLN A 325 6.39 3.57 7.48
N VAL A 326 7.42 3.88 6.69
CA VAL A 326 8.66 3.07 6.62
C VAL A 326 9.91 3.87 7.02
N GLU A 327 10.09 5.08 6.49
CA GLU A 327 11.38 5.78 6.60
C GLU A 327 11.49 6.71 7.80
N THR A 328 10.38 7.34 8.18
CA THR A 328 10.38 8.32 9.26
C THR A 328 10.62 7.65 10.61
N LYS A 329 11.35 8.36 11.48
CA LYS A 329 11.57 7.97 12.88
C LYS A 329 10.63 8.68 13.85
N SER A 330 9.77 9.59 13.37
CA SER A 330 8.79 10.29 14.22
C SER A 330 7.59 9.38 14.49
N PRO A 331 7.29 9.07 15.77
CA PRO A 331 6.09 8.32 16.12
C PRO A 331 4.79 9.04 15.73
N GLU A 332 4.77 10.37 15.72
CA GLU A 332 3.61 11.18 15.37
C GLU A 332 3.28 11.04 13.89
N LEU A 333 4.30 11.14 13.02
CA LEU A 333 4.14 10.96 11.57
C LEU A 333 3.71 9.52 11.24
N GLN A 334 4.30 8.51 11.89
CA GLN A 334 3.87 7.11 11.73
C GLN A 334 2.40 6.91 12.12
N ARG A 335 1.97 7.46 13.26
CA ARG A 335 0.57 7.38 13.68
C ARG A 335 -0.35 8.12 12.72
N SER A 336 0.06 9.26 12.18
CA SER A 336 -0.71 10.03 11.20
C SER A 336 -0.88 9.28 9.88
N ALA A 337 0.22 8.76 9.31
CA ALA A 337 0.22 7.99 8.07
C ALA A 337 -0.63 6.73 8.21
N ARG A 338 -0.46 5.98 9.32
CA ARG A 338 -1.33 4.85 9.64
C ARG A 338 -2.79 5.27 9.81
N SER A 339 -3.02 6.46 10.35
CA SER A 339 -4.37 6.93 10.58
C SER A 339 -5.13 7.15 9.27
N LEU A 340 -4.45 7.77 8.30
CA LEU A 340 -4.96 8.04 6.94
C LEU A 340 -5.12 6.75 6.13
N ASP A 341 -4.19 5.80 6.25
CA ASP A 341 -4.29 4.48 5.61
C ASP A 341 -5.55 3.72 6.02
N LEU A 342 -5.88 3.74 7.32
CA LEU A 342 -7.11 3.12 7.83
C LEU A 342 -8.39 3.88 7.44
N ASP A 343 -8.31 5.20 7.30
CA ASP A 343 -9.42 6.03 6.81
C ASP A 343 -9.71 5.71 5.33
N ASP A 344 -8.67 5.62 4.50
CA ASP A 344 -8.77 5.24 3.09
C ASP A 344 -9.42 3.85 2.93
N MET A 345 -8.93 2.83 3.65
CA MET A 345 -9.54 1.49 3.60
C MET A 345 -11.04 1.49 3.96
N ALA A 346 -11.41 2.15 5.07
CA ALA A 346 -12.80 2.17 5.53
C ALA A 346 -13.71 2.93 4.55
N THR A 347 -13.25 4.09 4.06
CA THR A 347 -14.03 4.93 3.14
C THR A 347 -14.14 4.31 1.75
N GLN A 348 -13.07 3.67 1.27
CA GLN A 348 -13.06 2.92 0.02
C GLN A 348 -14.04 1.75 0.04
N VAL A 349 -14.01 0.92 1.10
CA VAL A 349 -14.94 -0.20 1.24
C VAL A 349 -16.39 0.30 1.21
N MET A 350 -16.72 1.31 2.01
CA MET A 350 -18.09 1.83 2.06
C MET A 350 -18.54 2.47 0.74
N THR A 351 -17.65 3.22 0.09
CA THR A 351 -17.97 3.89 -1.18
C THR A 351 -18.16 2.86 -2.30
N ALA A 352 -17.26 1.88 -2.41
CA ALA A 352 -17.30 0.89 -3.48
C ALA A 352 -18.42 -0.15 -3.32
N THR A 353 -18.79 -0.52 -2.10
CA THR A 353 -19.76 -1.61 -1.87
C THR A 353 -21.15 -1.13 -1.48
N MET A 354 -21.26 -0.02 -0.77
CA MET A 354 -22.55 0.50 -0.26
C MET A 354 -23.02 1.75 -1.02
N ALA A 355 -22.19 2.32 -1.90
CA ALA A 355 -22.44 3.60 -2.56
C ALA A 355 -22.72 4.74 -1.55
N MET A 356 -22.08 4.69 -0.39
CA MET A 356 -22.26 5.64 0.71
C MET A 356 -20.92 6.28 1.11
N THR A 357 -20.93 7.60 1.26
CA THR A 357 -19.80 8.32 1.86
C THR A 357 -19.89 8.27 3.37
N ILE A 358 -18.78 8.00 4.05
CA ILE A 358 -18.71 8.02 5.53
C ILE A 358 -17.69 9.04 6.05
N ASN A 359 -17.03 9.79 5.16
CA ASN A 359 -15.88 10.63 5.49
C ASN A 359 -16.21 11.74 6.50
N CYS A 360 -17.42 12.33 6.45
CA CYS A 360 -17.83 13.33 7.44
C CYS A 360 -17.86 12.76 8.87
N ALA A 361 -18.25 11.48 9.00
CA ALA A 361 -18.34 10.76 10.26
C ALA A 361 -16.99 10.67 11.01
N ARG A 362 -15.87 10.96 10.33
CA ARG A 362 -14.53 11.01 10.94
C ARG A 362 -14.43 12.07 12.05
N CYS A 363 -15.01 13.26 11.84
CA CYS A 363 -14.85 14.41 12.73
C CYS A 363 -16.11 14.71 13.55
N HIS A 364 -17.29 14.45 13.01
CA HIS A 364 -18.60 14.64 13.65
C HIS A 364 -19.60 13.67 13.04
N ASP A 365 -20.80 13.51 13.61
CA ASP A 365 -21.82 12.60 13.03
C ASP A 365 -22.14 12.97 11.56
N HIS A 366 -22.45 11.98 10.71
CA HIS A 366 -22.64 12.22 9.28
C HIS A 366 -23.80 13.21 9.02
N LYS A 367 -23.60 14.13 8.08
CA LYS A 367 -24.50 15.27 7.87
C LYS A 367 -25.91 14.86 7.40
N LEU A 368 -26.00 13.79 6.61
CA LEU A 368 -27.24 13.40 5.92
C LEU A 368 -27.76 12.04 6.36
N ASP A 369 -26.83 11.12 6.63
CA ASP A 369 -27.12 9.71 6.88
C ASP A 369 -27.01 9.45 8.39
N PRO A 370 -27.77 8.49 8.94
CA PRO A 370 -27.76 8.18 10.37
C PRO A 370 -26.52 7.36 10.75
N ILE A 371 -25.33 7.90 10.51
CA ILE A 371 -24.05 7.29 10.83
C ILE A 371 -23.36 8.17 11.86
N SER A 372 -23.23 7.67 13.07
CA SER A 372 -22.50 8.36 14.13
C SER A 372 -20.99 8.29 13.93
N GLN A 373 -20.27 9.25 14.50
CA GLN A 373 -18.81 9.20 14.57
C GLN A 373 -18.33 7.93 15.27
N ARG A 374 -19.07 7.45 16.28
CA ARG A 374 -18.75 6.20 16.97
C ARG A 374 -18.76 5.02 16.01
N GLU A 375 -19.77 4.91 15.17
CA GLU A 375 -19.90 3.81 14.19
C GLU A 375 -18.80 3.88 13.13
N TYR A 376 -18.40 5.09 12.69
CA TYR A 376 -17.24 5.26 11.81
C TYR A 376 -15.97 4.65 12.42
N TYR A 377 -15.67 4.95 13.69
CA TYR A 377 -14.48 4.39 14.35
C TYR A 377 -14.62 2.89 14.66
N GLN A 378 -15.84 2.36 14.84
CA GLN A 378 -16.09 0.92 14.95
C GLN A 378 -15.81 0.20 13.63
N LEU A 379 -16.24 0.76 12.50
CA LEU A 379 -15.93 0.22 11.19
C LEU A 379 -14.41 0.26 10.93
N ARG A 380 -13.77 1.39 11.20
CA ARG A 380 -12.32 1.54 11.04
C ARG A 380 -11.52 0.56 11.89
N ALA A 381 -12.03 0.17 13.06
CA ALA A 381 -11.41 -0.84 13.92
C ALA A 381 -11.33 -2.24 13.27
N VAL A 382 -12.21 -2.56 12.30
CA VAL A 382 -12.13 -3.83 11.53
C VAL A 382 -10.79 -3.93 10.78
N PHE A 383 -10.31 -2.82 10.24
CA PHE A 383 -9.08 -2.77 9.45
C PHE A 383 -7.82 -2.49 10.30
N ALA A 384 -7.97 -2.20 11.59
CA ALA A 384 -6.87 -1.77 12.46
C ALA A 384 -5.71 -2.79 12.54
N GLY A 385 -6.01 -4.09 12.34
CA GLY A 385 -5.03 -5.17 12.31
C GLY A 385 -4.32 -5.40 10.97
N ILE A 386 -4.78 -4.76 9.88
CA ILE A 386 -4.29 -5.03 8.52
C ILE A 386 -2.99 -4.27 8.24
N LYS A 387 -1.98 -4.94 7.71
CA LYS A 387 -0.76 -4.30 7.20
C LYS A 387 -0.60 -4.60 5.72
N ARG A 388 -0.09 -3.63 4.95
CA ARG A 388 0.25 -3.83 3.55
C ARG A 388 1.67 -4.39 3.46
N GLU A 389 1.81 -5.53 2.78
CA GLU A 389 3.08 -6.23 2.60
C GLU A 389 3.04 -7.11 1.36
N ASP A 390 4.21 -7.39 0.78
CA ASP A 390 4.33 -8.39 -0.29
C ASP A 390 4.14 -9.79 0.32
N ARG A 391 3.23 -10.57 -0.27
CA ARG A 391 2.95 -11.94 0.17
C ARG A 391 3.27 -12.94 -0.93
N VAL A 392 3.85 -14.07 -0.54
CA VAL A 392 4.04 -15.20 -1.43
C VAL A 392 2.69 -15.86 -1.67
N VAL A 393 2.17 -15.73 -2.88
CA VAL A 393 0.90 -16.34 -3.29
C VAL A 393 1.05 -17.76 -3.83
N SER A 394 2.29 -18.21 -4.06
CA SER A 394 2.62 -19.58 -4.49
C SER A 394 4.10 -19.89 -4.27
N ASP A 395 4.41 -20.75 -3.30
CA ASP A 395 5.79 -21.21 -3.03
C ASP A 395 6.40 -21.93 -4.23
N GLN A 396 5.59 -22.70 -4.95
CA GLN A 396 6.02 -23.38 -6.17
C GLN A 396 6.46 -22.38 -7.24
N SER A 397 5.66 -21.34 -7.48
CA SER A 397 5.99 -20.30 -8.46
C SER A 397 7.24 -19.52 -8.05
N LEU A 398 7.41 -19.25 -6.75
CA LEU A 398 8.60 -18.59 -6.22
C LEU A 398 9.86 -19.43 -6.45
N LYS A 399 9.83 -20.73 -6.14
CA LYS A 399 10.96 -21.64 -6.39
C LYS A 399 11.31 -21.73 -7.87
N GLN A 400 10.30 -21.78 -8.74
CA GLN A 400 10.50 -21.78 -10.19
C GLN A 400 11.14 -20.47 -10.67
N HIS A 401 10.67 -19.32 -10.16
CA HIS A 401 11.24 -18.02 -10.47
C HIS A 401 12.71 -17.93 -10.04
N GLN A 402 13.02 -18.30 -8.79
CA GLN A 402 14.40 -18.29 -8.27
C GLN A 402 15.32 -19.21 -9.07
N LYS A 403 14.84 -20.40 -9.45
CA LYS A 403 15.61 -21.31 -10.30
C LYS A 403 15.87 -20.69 -11.67
N LEU A 404 14.85 -20.14 -12.31
CA LEU A 404 14.98 -19.50 -13.62
C LEU A 404 15.92 -18.29 -13.57
N GLU A 405 15.83 -17.48 -12.51
CA GLU A 405 16.74 -16.35 -12.28
C GLU A 405 18.18 -16.83 -12.17
N GLN A 406 18.44 -17.88 -11.37
CA GLN A 406 19.78 -18.48 -11.26
C GLN A 406 20.28 -19.02 -12.60
N ASP A 407 19.45 -19.76 -13.34
CA ASP A 407 19.79 -20.31 -14.66
C ASP A 407 20.12 -19.18 -15.67
N LEU A 408 19.34 -18.09 -15.65
CA LEU A 408 19.57 -16.91 -16.50
C LEU A 408 20.83 -16.14 -16.11
N ILE A 409 21.11 -15.98 -14.82
CA ILE A 409 22.36 -15.36 -14.34
C ILE A 409 23.56 -16.19 -14.77
N ALA A 410 23.50 -17.51 -14.60
CA ALA A 410 24.57 -18.41 -15.04
C ALA A 410 24.78 -18.31 -16.55
N ARG A 411 23.70 -18.30 -17.34
CA ARG A 411 23.78 -18.16 -18.79
C ARG A 411 24.33 -16.81 -19.22
N ARG A 412 23.91 -15.71 -18.57
CA ARG A 412 24.45 -14.37 -18.83
C ARG A 412 25.95 -14.35 -18.55
N ASN A 413 26.38 -14.87 -17.40
CA ASN A 413 27.79 -14.90 -17.05
C ASN A 413 28.61 -15.68 -18.08
N GLN A 414 28.11 -16.84 -18.55
CA GLN A 414 28.75 -17.61 -19.63
C GLN A 414 28.90 -16.78 -20.92
N LEU A 415 27.86 -16.05 -21.32
CA LEU A 415 27.89 -15.20 -22.51
C LEU A 415 28.86 -14.02 -22.34
N ASP A 416 28.95 -13.43 -21.14
CA ASP A 416 29.91 -12.37 -20.85
C ASP A 416 31.35 -12.88 -20.98
N PHE A 417 31.66 -14.07 -20.46
CA PHE A 417 32.98 -14.70 -20.63
C PHE A 417 33.30 -15.01 -22.09
N GLU A 418 32.32 -15.54 -22.84
CA GLU A 418 32.51 -15.82 -24.27
C GLU A 418 32.77 -14.54 -25.06
N LYS A 419 32.00 -13.49 -24.79
CA LYS A 419 32.16 -12.17 -25.39
C LYS A 419 33.54 -11.60 -25.07
N GLY A 420 33.93 -11.57 -23.79
CA GLY A 420 35.23 -11.06 -23.36
C GLY A 420 36.39 -11.83 -24.01
N ARG A 421 36.30 -13.15 -24.09
CA ARG A 421 37.28 -13.99 -24.81
C ARG A 421 37.39 -13.63 -26.29
N LEU A 422 36.27 -13.42 -26.98
CA LEU A 422 36.24 -13.07 -28.41
C LEU A 422 36.77 -11.66 -28.67
N GLU A 423 36.51 -10.72 -27.76
CA GLU A 423 36.98 -9.34 -27.83
C GLU A 423 38.43 -9.17 -27.34
N GLY A 424 39.01 -10.22 -26.74
CA GLY A 424 40.36 -10.18 -26.15
C GLY A 424 40.43 -9.42 -24.84
N GLU A 425 39.29 -9.24 -24.17
CA GLU A 425 39.18 -8.61 -22.85
C GLU A 425 39.68 -9.56 -21.76
N GLY A 426 40.50 -9.04 -20.84
CA GLY A 426 40.91 -9.77 -19.64
C GLY A 426 39.88 -9.65 -18.51
N LEU A 427 39.98 -10.52 -17.51
CA LEU A 427 39.13 -10.45 -16.33
C LEU A 427 39.55 -9.30 -15.40
N ASN A 428 38.59 -8.48 -14.99
CA ASN A 428 38.83 -7.41 -14.04
C ASN A 428 38.72 -7.91 -12.60
N LEU A 429 39.85 -8.04 -11.90
CA LEU A 429 39.87 -8.51 -10.50
C LEU A 429 39.14 -7.57 -9.52
N ALA A 430 39.07 -6.26 -9.80
CA ALA A 430 38.31 -5.34 -8.96
C ALA A 430 36.80 -5.60 -9.09
N ASP A 431 36.32 -5.85 -10.32
CA ASP A 431 34.93 -6.22 -10.59
C ASP A 431 34.54 -7.50 -9.84
N ILE A 432 35.44 -8.49 -9.83
CA ILE A 432 35.28 -9.75 -9.09
C ILE A 432 35.15 -9.51 -7.59
N VAL A 433 35.97 -8.63 -7.00
CA VAL A 433 35.84 -8.23 -5.58
C VAL A 433 34.53 -7.49 -5.31
N GLY A 434 33.95 -6.84 -6.32
CA GLY A 434 32.62 -6.25 -6.28
C GLY A 434 31.47 -7.26 -6.33
N GLY A 435 31.76 -8.56 -6.40
CA GLY A 435 30.80 -9.65 -6.59
C GLY A 435 30.45 -9.93 -8.05
N GLY A 436 31.22 -9.37 -8.99
CA GLY A 436 31.04 -9.54 -10.42
C GLY A 436 31.75 -10.77 -10.99
N ASN A 437 31.59 -10.96 -12.29
CA ASN A 437 32.23 -12.01 -13.08
C ASN A 437 33.55 -11.58 -13.75
N GLY A 438 33.99 -10.33 -13.54
CA GLY A 438 35.18 -9.78 -14.19
C GLY A 438 34.89 -8.97 -15.45
N HIS A 439 33.62 -8.93 -15.90
CA HIS A 439 33.17 -8.22 -17.11
C HIS A 439 32.22 -7.04 -16.81
N GLY A 440 32.29 -6.47 -15.61
CA GLY A 440 31.56 -5.24 -15.25
C GLY A 440 30.19 -5.49 -14.61
N THR A 441 29.95 -6.70 -14.09
CA THR A 441 28.71 -7.05 -13.37
C THR A 441 28.82 -6.81 -11.85
N GLY A 442 30.03 -6.52 -11.36
CA GLY A 442 30.30 -6.20 -9.98
C GLY A 442 29.81 -4.81 -9.60
N THR A 443 29.49 -4.64 -8.32
CA THR A 443 29.04 -3.34 -7.82
C THR A 443 30.25 -2.52 -7.39
N TYR A 444 30.35 -1.28 -7.89
CA TYR A 444 31.39 -0.34 -7.46
C TYR A 444 31.27 -0.06 -5.95
N ARG A 445 32.42 0.00 -5.27
CA ARG A 445 32.59 0.13 -3.81
C ARG A 445 32.12 -1.03 -2.94
N ASN A 446 31.55 -2.09 -3.51
CA ASN A 446 31.42 -3.36 -2.79
C ASN A 446 32.81 -3.87 -2.44
N ALA A 447 32.90 -4.50 -1.27
CA ALA A 447 34.17 -4.88 -0.69
C ALA A 447 34.08 -6.17 0.13
N ILE A 448 35.23 -6.78 0.36
CA ILE A 448 35.39 -8.00 1.17
C ILE A 448 36.14 -7.63 2.46
N ASP A 449 35.54 -7.92 3.61
CA ASP A 449 36.17 -7.73 4.91
C ASP A 449 37.33 -8.73 5.09
N PRO A 450 38.59 -8.27 5.22
CA PRO A 450 39.76 -9.15 5.27
C PRO A 450 39.81 -10.06 6.51
N ARG A 451 38.95 -9.84 7.51
CA ARG A 451 38.88 -10.66 8.72
C ARG A 451 38.02 -11.91 8.57
N ASN A 452 37.04 -11.89 7.67
CA ASN A 452 35.97 -12.89 7.64
C ASN A 452 35.37 -13.15 6.25
N ALA A 453 35.92 -12.51 5.21
CA ALA A 453 35.48 -12.61 3.83
C ALA A 453 34.01 -12.21 3.54
N LYS A 454 33.33 -11.55 4.47
CA LYS A 454 31.95 -11.10 4.25
C LYS A 454 31.94 -9.86 3.38
N VAL A 455 30.96 -9.83 2.47
CA VAL A 455 30.68 -8.68 1.62
C VAL A 455 30.18 -7.52 2.47
N GLN A 456 30.73 -6.33 2.24
CA GLN A 456 30.36 -5.08 2.89
C GLN A 456 30.08 -4.01 1.83
N THR A 457 29.03 -3.22 2.08
CA THR A 457 28.61 -2.10 1.20
C THR A 457 28.84 -0.73 1.83
N ARG A 458 29.30 -0.70 3.09
CA ARG A 458 29.57 0.53 3.86
C ARG A 458 31.06 0.73 4.10
N ASP A 459 31.43 1.97 4.43
CA ASP A 459 32.81 2.31 4.76
C ASP A 459 33.18 1.92 6.19
N PHE A 460 34.41 1.44 6.37
CA PHE A 460 35.01 1.18 7.68
C PHE A 460 36.37 1.87 7.79
N GLY A 461 36.70 2.29 9.01
CA GLY A 461 38.04 2.71 9.40
C GLY A 461 38.83 1.53 9.97
N ASN A 462 39.31 1.67 11.21
CA ASN A 462 39.98 0.57 11.92
C ASN A 462 39.02 -0.61 12.10
N LEU A 463 39.42 -1.80 11.66
CA LEU A 463 38.55 -2.97 11.69
C LEU A 463 38.37 -3.54 13.11
N GLY A 464 39.35 -3.45 14.01
CA GLY A 464 39.29 -4.06 15.35
C GLY A 464 39.13 -5.59 15.34
N ASN A 465 39.46 -6.24 16.47
CA ASN A 465 39.39 -7.70 16.65
C ASN A 465 40.07 -8.50 15.52
N VAL A 466 41.22 -8.01 15.06
CA VAL A 466 41.98 -8.63 13.98
C VAL A 466 42.72 -9.86 14.50
N VAL A 467 42.58 -10.97 13.77
CA VAL A 467 43.40 -12.17 13.97
C VAL A 467 44.33 -12.27 12.78
N THR A 468 45.63 -12.10 13.01
CA THR A 468 46.64 -12.22 11.96
C THR A 468 46.90 -13.68 11.61
N ASN A 469 47.40 -13.93 10.41
CA ASN A 469 47.77 -15.25 9.89
C ASN A 469 46.63 -16.27 9.96
N SER A 470 45.40 -15.79 9.81
CA SER A 470 44.18 -16.61 9.71
C SER A 470 43.55 -16.39 8.35
N PHE A 471 43.27 -17.47 7.63
CA PHE A 471 42.66 -17.43 6.31
C PHE A 471 41.13 -17.56 6.41
N SER A 472 40.41 -16.71 5.68
CA SER A 472 38.94 -16.70 5.61
C SER A 472 38.49 -16.96 4.18
N PRO A 473 37.84 -18.11 3.89
CA PRO A 473 37.33 -18.42 2.56
C PRO A 473 36.23 -17.45 2.13
N SER A 474 36.22 -17.04 0.86
CA SER A 474 35.18 -16.17 0.30
C SER A 474 33.97 -16.96 -0.19
N ALA A 475 32.84 -16.25 -0.27
CA ALA A 475 31.63 -16.76 -0.94
C ALA A 475 31.60 -16.44 -2.44
N PHE A 476 32.50 -15.59 -2.94
CA PHE A 476 32.60 -15.28 -4.37
C PHE A 476 33.43 -16.35 -5.08
N GLU A 477 32.88 -16.88 -6.17
CA GLU A 477 33.42 -18.01 -6.92
C GLU A 477 34.89 -17.86 -7.35
N PHE A 478 35.29 -16.64 -7.75
CA PHE A 478 36.65 -16.38 -8.25
C PHE A 478 37.62 -15.85 -7.18
N VAL A 479 37.16 -15.69 -5.94
CA VAL A 479 38.01 -15.31 -4.81
C VAL A 479 38.09 -16.52 -3.89
N ASP A 480 39.28 -17.08 -3.70
CA ASP A 480 39.46 -18.19 -2.76
C ASP A 480 39.25 -17.71 -1.31
N GLY A 481 39.81 -16.54 -0.99
CA GLY A 481 39.61 -15.93 0.32
C GLY A 481 40.56 -14.77 0.62
N VAL A 482 40.52 -14.35 1.88
CA VAL A 482 41.23 -13.17 2.38
C VAL A 482 41.90 -13.47 3.71
N PHE A 483 42.91 -12.68 4.05
CA PHE A 483 43.66 -12.82 5.30
C PHE A 483 44.35 -11.51 5.68
N ILE A 484 44.84 -11.45 6.92
CA ILE A 484 45.63 -10.34 7.43
C ILE A 484 47.02 -10.87 7.81
N PRO A 485 48.10 -10.49 7.09
CA PRO A 485 49.42 -11.07 7.30
C PRO A 485 50.15 -10.50 8.53
N ASN A 486 51.02 -11.31 9.13
CA ASN A 486 52.08 -10.85 10.00
C ASN A 486 53.29 -11.77 9.82
N GLY A 487 54.34 -11.26 9.17
CA GLY A 487 55.44 -12.10 8.70
C GLY A 487 56.52 -12.43 9.71
N GLU A 488 56.51 -11.83 10.91
CA GLU A 488 57.54 -12.06 11.95
C GLU A 488 58.98 -11.97 11.38
N ASN A 489 59.25 -10.90 10.63
CA ASN A 489 60.50 -10.66 9.90
C ASN A 489 60.88 -11.80 8.93
N GLY A 490 59.86 -12.40 8.31
CA GLY A 490 59.96 -13.43 7.28
C GLY A 490 59.88 -14.85 7.81
N ALA A 491 59.85 -15.07 9.13
CA ALA A 491 59.84 -16.39 9.74
C ALA A 491 58.43 -17.03 9.80
N ALA A 492 57.36 -16.24 9.81
CA ALA A 492 56.01 -16.76 9.94
C ALA A 492 55.56 -17.51 8.67
N SER A 493 54.91 -18.66 8.87
CA SER A 493 54.17 -19.39 7.84
C SER A 493 52.73 -18.91 7.83
N ILE A 494 52.35 -18.18 6.79
CA ILE A 494 51.06 -17.49 6.69
C ILE A 494 50.14 -18.28 5.77
N PRO A 495 48.97 -18.75 6.23
CA PRO A 495 48.00 -19.42 5.36
C PRO A 495 47.35 -18.43 4.40
N VAL A 496 47.32 -18.77 3.12
CA VAL A 496 46.82 -17.91 2.03
C VAL A 496 45.82 -18.57 1.11
N SER A 497 45.46 -19.83 1.34
CA SER A 497 44.40 -20.47 0.55
C SER A 497 43.53 -21.43 1.35
N SER A 498 42.36 -21.74 0.81
CA SER A 498 41.43 -22.74 1.33
C SER A 498 42.01 -24.16 1.33
N THR A 499 43.02 -24.43 0.52
CA THR A 499 43.72 -25.73 0.46
C THR A 499 44.86 -25.83 1.47
N GLY A 500 45.08 -24.80 2.29
CA GLY A 500 46.16 -24.75 3.27
C GLY A 500 47.53 -24.37 2.68
N LEU A 501 47.56 -23.75 1.49
CA LEU A 501 48.79 -23.17 0.94
C LEU A 501 49.29 -22.07 1.89
N THR A 502 50.61 -22.03 2.13
CA THR A 502 51.23 -21.01 2.96
C THR A 502 52.32 -20.23 2.23
N ILE A 503 52.60 -19.01 2.69
CA ILE A 503 53.73 -18.18 2.25
C ILE A 503 54.59 -17.77 3.44
N THR A 504 55.84 -17.42 3.17
CA THR A 504 56.81 -16.87 4.14
C THR A 504 57.53 -15.65 3.55
N GLY A 505 58.38 -14.98 4.33
CA GLY A 505 59.21 -13.88 3.84
C GLY A 505 58.57 -12.49 3.86
N LEU A 506 57.37 -12.34 4.42
CA LEU A 506 56.74 -11.03 4.67
C LEU A 506 57.35 -10.35 5.91
N PRO A 507 57.34 -9.00 6.01
CA PRO A 507 57.83 -8.28 7.18
C PRO A 507 56.89 -8.45 8.38
N THR A 508 57.38 -8.08 9.57
CA THR A 508 56.52 -7.93 10.75
C THR A 508 55.55 -6.77 10.51
N THR A 509 54.25 -7.00 10.73
CA THR A 509 53.21 -5.97 10.65
C THR A 509 52.74 -5.59 12.04
N SER A 510 52.00 -4.48 12.16
CA SER A 510 51.44 -4.07 13.46
C SER A 510 50.33 -4.99 13.97
N GLY A 511 49.85 -5.92 13.15
CA GLY A 511 48.69 -6.75 13.41
C GLY A 511 47.34 -6.02 13.39
N ASN A 512 47.33 -4.70 13.11
CA ASN A 512 46.12 -3.94 12.90
C ASN A 512 45.75 -3.90 11.41
N ALA A 513 44.47 -3.87 11.09
CA ALA A 513 43.97 -3.72 9.72
C ALA A 513 42.90 -2.63 9.67
N TRP A 514 42.83 -1.95 8.53
CA TRP A 514 41.88 -0.88 8.25
C TRP A 514 41.22 -1.16 6.93
N ASP A 515 39.98 -0.66 6.80
CA ASP A 515 39.19 -0.74 5.58
C ASP A 515 39.02 -2.17 5.05
N MET A 516 38.44 -2.29 3.86
CA MET A 516 38.18 -3.55 3.20
C MET A 516 38.94 -3.64 1.89
N ILE A 517 38.98 -4.84 1.32
CA ILE A 517 39.50 -5.06 -0.03
C ILE A 517 38.37 -4.72 -1.00
N ARG A 518 38.57 -3.73 -1.88
CA ARG A 518 37.47 -3.04 -2.57
C ARG A 518 37.52 -3.09 -4.10
N ASN A 519 36.34 -3.13 -4.70
CA ASN A 519 36.14 -2.66 -6.07
C ASN A 519 36.12 -1.13 -6.08
N GLY A 520 37.28 -0.52 -6.31
CA GLY A 520 37.48 0.92 -6.26
C GLY A 520 38.33 1.36 -5.06
N PRO A 521 38.35 2.66 -4.80
CA PRO A 521 39.24 3.24 -3.81
C PRO A 521 38.84 2.89 -2.36
N VAL A 522 39.84 2.75 -1.48
CA VAL A 522 39.63 2.56 -0.04
C VAL A 522 39.25 3.90 0.61
N ALA A 523 38.43 3.87 1.67
CA ALA A 523 37.95 5.05 2.39
C ALA A 523 39.07 5.83 3.11
N SER A 524 40.16 5.19 3.52
CA SER A 524 41.28 5.86 4.22
C SER A 524 42.41 6.38 3.31
N GLN A 525 42.24 6.35 1.99
CA GLN A 525 43.27 6.87 1.07
C GLN A 525 43.34 8.40 1.08
N HIS A 526 44.51 8.93 0.69
CA HIS A 526 44.71 10.38 0.63
C HIS A 526 44.06 11.00 -0.61
N SER A 527 44.22 10.36 -1.77
CA SER A 527 43.61 10.78 -3.03
C SER A 527 43.33 9.54 -3.90
N PRO A 528 42.19 9.48 -4.62
CA PRO A 528 41.95 8.46 -5.64
C PRO A 528 42.75 8.68 -6.92
N GLU A 529 43.42 9.82 -7.06
CA GLU A 529 44.22 10.15 -8.23
C GLU A 529 45.69 9.76 -8.01
N LEU A 530 46.32 9.17 -9.03
CA LEU A 530 47.77 8.94 -9.08
C LEU A 530 48.24 9.04 -10.53
N ASP A 531 49.39 9.68 -10.76
CA ASP A 531 49.95 9.94 -12.10
C ASP A 531 48.95 10.60 -13.09
N GLY A 532 48.07 11.46 -12.58
CA GLY A 532 47.06 12.15 -13.39
C GLY A 532 45.84 11.29 -13.78
N ILE A 533 45.71 10.10 -13.21
CA ILE A 533 44.58 9.17 -13.44
C ILE A 533 43.67 9.16 -12.23
N ASP A 534 42.41 9.58 -12.39
CA ASP A 534 41.38 9.52 -11.35
C ASP A 534 40.65 8.16 -11.40
N PHE A 535 40.91 7.30 -10.43
CA PHE A 535 40.33 5.96 -10.34
C PHE A 535 38.89 5.91 -9.82
N THR A 536 38.23 7.06 -9.65
CA THR A 536 36.78 7.14 -9.44
C THR A 536 35.97 7.26 -10.72
N LYS A 537 36.63 7.43 -11.87
CA LYS A 537 36.00 7.61 -13.18
C LYS A 537 35.77 6.29 -13.90
N ASP A 538 34.71 6.24 -14.69
CA ASP A 538 34.39 5.11 -15.55
C ASP A 538 35.55 4.79 -16.49
N GLY A 539 35.81 3.49 -16.70
CA GLY A 539 36.93 3.00 -17.50
C GLY A 539 38.23 2.83 -16.72
N HIS A 540 38.32 3.27 -15.46
CA HIS A 540 39.48 3.03 -14.59
C HIS A 540 39.14 2.00 -13.51
N SER A 541 39.75 0.82 -13.61
CA SER A 541 39.62 -0.21 -12.58
C SER A 541 40.65 -0.01 -11.47
N LEU A 542 40.23 -0.15 -10.22
CA LEU A 542 41.10 -0.12 -9.05
C LEU A 542 40.70 -1.22 -8.07
N LEU A 543 41.62 -2.14 -7.79
CA LEU A 543 41.48 -3.07 -6.68
C LEU A 543 42.14 -2.42 -5.45
N GLY A 544 41.32 -1.85 -4.57
CA GLY A 544 41.78 -1.14 -3.38
C GLY A 544 42.16 -2.10 -2.26
N LEU A 545 43.41 -2.07 -1.81
CA LEU A 545 43.88 -2.78 -0.61
C LEU A 545 44.49 -1.77 0.34
N HIS A 546 44.05 -1.79 1.60
CA HIS A 546 44.78 -1.09 2.65
C HIS A 546 46.03 -1.88 3.05
N ALA A 547 47.03 -1.17 3.60
CA ALA A 547 48.17 -1.83 4.23
C ALA A 547 47.70 -2.83 5.28
N ASN A 548 48.37 -3.99 5.30
CA ASN A 548 48.07 -5.17 6.11
C ASN A 548 46.79 -5.93 5.69
N ALA A 549 46.65 -6.22 4.41
CA ALA A 549 45.57 -7.04 3.85
C ALA A 549 46.09 -7.97 2.74
N GLY A 550 45.52 -9.17 2.65
CA GLY A 550 45.81 -10.15 1.61
C GLY A 550 44.53 -10.73 1.02
N ILE A 551 44.57 -10.99 -0.29
CA ILE A 551 43.50 -11.64 -1.06
C ILE A 551 44.09 -12.69 -1.99
N THR A 552 43.42 -13.82 -2.10
CA THR A 552 43.77 -14.90 -3.01
C THR A 552 42.63 -15.14 -4.00
N PHE A 553 42.95 -15.15 -5.28
CA PHE A 553 42.04 -15.46 -6.38
C PHE A 553 42.19 -16.92 -6.81
N ASP A 554 41.07 -17.56 -7.14
CA ASP A 554 41.04 -18.94 -7.65
C ASP A 554 41.13 -18.91 -9.18
N LEU A 555 42.33 -19.17 -9.69
CA LEU A 555 42.62 -19.21 -11.12
C LEU A 555 41.98 -20.42 -11.80
N ALA A 556 41.79 -21.53 -11.08
CA ALA A 556 41.14 -22.71 -11.64
C ALA A 556 39.66 -22.42 -11.92
N ALA A 557 38.97 -21.76 -10.99
CA ALA A 557 37.59 -21.30 -11.20
C ALA A 557 37.49 -20.33 -12.40
N MET A 558 38.44 -19.41 -12.55
CA MET A 558 38.49 -18.51 -13.71
C MET A 558 38.74 -19.26 -15.02
N HIS A 559 39.65 -20.24 -15.02
CA HIS A 559 39.92 -21.09 -16.19
C HIS A 559 38.69 -21.92 -16.59
N ASP A 560 37.98 -22.49 -15.61
CA ASP A 560 36.77 -23.27 -15.85
C ASP A 560 35.63 -22.39 -16.38
N ALA A 561 35.53 -21.14 -15.93
CA ALA A 561 34.55 -20.18 -16.44
C ALA A 561 34.84 -19.73 -17.89
N VAL A 562 36.12 -19.64 -18.27
CA VAL A 562 36.56 -19.30 -19.64
C VAL A 562 36.48 -20.51 -20.59
N ARG A 563 36.57 -21.73 -20.05
CA ARG A 563 36.41 -22.98 -20.81
C ARG A 563 34.93 -23.31 -20.96
N LEU A 564 34.43 -23.15 -22.19
CA LEU A 564 33.06 -23.54 -22.54
C LEU A 564 32.78 -25.00 -22.10
N PRO A 565 31.63 -25.31 -21.48
CA PRO A 565 31.04 -26.62 -21.64
C PRO A 565 30.57 -26.70 -23.09
N GLU A 566 31.36 -27.34 -23.96
CA GLU A 566 30.94 -27.59 -25.34
C GLU A 566 29.58 -28.32 -25.32
N SER A 567 28.58 -27.68 -25.92
CA SER A 567 27.30 -28.31 -26.19
C SER A 567 27.50 -29.45 -27.18
N ASN A 568 27.49 -30.70 -26.72
CA ASN A 568 27.29 -31.91 -27.54
C ASN A 568 28.12 -32.04 -28.84
N ALA A 569 29.28 -31.39 -28.95
CA ALA A 569 30.26 -31.72 -29.97
C ALA A 569 31.19 -32.79 -29.38
N GLU A 570 31.45 -33.84 -30.16
CA GLU A 570 32.32 -34.94 -29.77
C GLU A 570 33.63 -34.42 -29.18
N LYS A 571 33.95 -34.82 -27.94
CA LYS A 571 35.26 -34.59 -27.33
C LYS A 571 36.33 -35.18 -28.27
N SER A 572 36.95 -34.32 -29.07
CA SER A 572 38.17 -34.69 -29.80
C SER A 572 39.27 -35.00 -28.76
N PRO A 573 40.02 -36.11 -28.87
CA PRO A 573 41.05 -36.48 -27.90
C PRO A 573 42.23 -35.49 -27.84
N ASP A 574 42.28 -34.55 -28.78
CA ASP A 574 43.34 -33.53 -28.90
C ASP A 574 42.96 -32.18 -28.26
N SER A 575 41.97 -32.14 -27.35
CA SER A 575 41.51 -30.89 -26.74
C SER A 575 42.65 -30.16 -26.00
N GLU A 576 42.95 -28.97 -26.50
CA GLU A 576 44.08 -28.08 -26.18
C GLU A 576 44.39 -27.95 -24.68
N SER A 577 45.70 -27.93 -24.38
CA SER A 577 46.25 -27.51 -23.09
C SER A 577 45.55 -26.24 -22.58
N PRO A 578 45.33 -26.07 -21.26
CA PRO A 578 44.69 -24.85 -20.75
C PRO A 578 45.45 -23.63 -21.26
N ALA A 579 44.72 -22.64 -21.77
CA ALA A 579 45.33 -21.40 -22.23
C ALA A 579 46.05 -20.74 -21.05
N THR A 580 47.31 -20.36 -21.21
CA THR A 580 48.07 -19.60 -20.21
C THR A 580 47.38 -18.27 -19.94
N LEU A 581 47.15 -17.94 -18.66
CA LEU A 581 46.67 -16.61 -18.27
C LEU A 581 47.83 -15.63 -18.22
N ARG A 582 47.53 -14.35 -18.32
CA ARG A 582 48.50 -13.28 -18.12
C ARG A 582 47.93 -12.29 -17.13
N PHE A 583 48.60 -12.10 -16.00
CA PHE A 583 48.21 -11.10 -15.01
C PHE A 583 48.99 -9.82 -15.27
N THR A 584 48.27 -8.77 -15.64
CA THR A 584 48.80 -7.43 -15.86
C THR A 584 48.11 -6.46 -14.91
N ALA A 585 48.90 -5.65 -14.19
CA ALA A 585 48.39 -4.63 -13.30
C ALA A 585 49.36 -3.45 -13.21
N ASN A 586 48.89 -2.32 -12.68
CA ASN A 586 49.75 -1.26 -12.17
C ASN A 586 49.54 -1.18 -10.65
N VAL A 587 50.63 -1.18 -9.88
CA VAL A 587 50.60 -1.03 -8.43
C VAL A 587 51.10 0.36 -8.06
N GLY A 588 50.42 1.02 -7.13
CA GLY A 588 50.75 2.37 -6.68
C GLY A 588 50.39 2.57 -5.22
N TYR A 589 51.03 3.55 -4.59
CA TYR A 589 50.72 3.95 -3.21
C TYR A 589 49.85 5.22 -3.20
N PHE A 590 48.62 5.09 -2.68
CA PHE A 590 47.60 6.14 -2.67
C PHE A 590 47.51 6.92 -1.33
N GLY A 591 48.44 6.68 -0.41
CA GLY A 591 48.56 7.47 0.83
C GLY A 591 49.23 8.83 0.58
N ALA A 592 49.28 9.67 1.62
CA ALA A 592 49.84 11.01 1.52
C ALA A 592 51.35 11.00 1.18
N GLU A 593 51.83 12.08 0.56
CA GLU A 593 53.27 12.29 0.33
C GLU A 593 54.06 12.38 1.64
N GLY A 594 55.36 12.05 1.58
CA GLY A 594 56.29 12.11 2.71
C GLY A 594 56.95 10.77 3.00
N GLU A 595 57.13 10.46 4.29
CA GLU A 595 57.86 9.27 4.75
C GLU A 595 57.02 7.99 4.84
N ASN A 596 55.69 8.09 4.66
CA ASN A 596 54.80 6.94 4.70
C ASN A 596 54.96 6.08 3.44
N PHE A 597 54.86 4.77 3.60
CA PHE A 597 54.99 3.80 2.52
C PHE A 597 54.15 2.57 2.80
N ALA A 598 53.97 1.73 1.79
CA ALA A 598 53.51 0.34 1.94
C ALA A 598 54.42 -0.59 1.15
N ASP A 599 54.49 -1.86 1.55
CA ASP A 599 55.03 -2.89 0.69
C ASP A 599 53.89 -3.60 -0.06
N ALA A 600 54.17 -4.09 -1.26
CA ALA A 600 53.23 -4.88 -2.06
C ALA A 600 53.91 -6.16 -2.58
N TRP A 601 53.16 -7.25 -2.61
CA TRP A 601 53.67 -8.57 -2.92
C TRP A 601 52.70 -9.33 -3.80
N VAL A 602 53.25 -10.09 -4.74
CA VAL A 602 52.48 -10.98 -5.62
C VAL A 602 53.06 -12.38 -5.51
N PHE A 603 52.20 -13.35 -5.27
CA PHE A 603 52.54 -14.77 -5.22
C PHE A 603 51.68 -15.55 -6.22
N VAL A 604 52.28 -16.56 -6.85
CA VAL A 604 51.58 -17.55 -7.66
C VAL A 604 51.85 -18.92 -7.04
N ASP A 605 50.80 -19.62 -6.62
CA ASP A 605 50.87 -20.86 -5.83
C ASP A 605 51.88 -20.80 -4.66
N GLY A 606 51.89 -19.66 -3.97
CA GLY A 606 52.72 -19.42 -2.79
C GLY A 606 54.19 -19.09 -3.11
N ARG A 607 54.59 -19.12 -4.38
CA ARG A 607 55.89 -18.63 -4.82
C ARG A 607 55.81 -17.14 -5.10
N LYS A 608 56.66 -16.36 -4.43
CA LYS A 608 56.79 -14.91 -4.68
C LYS A 608 57.29 -14.66 -6.11
N VAL A 609 56.55 -13.85 -6.86
CA VAL A 609 56.89 -13.45 -8.24
C VAL A 609 57.22 -11.97 -8.36
N PHE A 610 56.60 -11.11 -7.54
CA PHE A 610 56.94 -9.69 -7.44
C PHE A 610 56.99 -9.23 -5.98
N GLU A 611 57.87 -8.26 -5.72
CA GLU A 611 57.91 -7.48 -4.49
C GLU A 611 58.17 -6.02 -4.79
N PHE A 612 57.44 -5.14 -4.11
CA PHE A 612 57.65 -3.70 -4.11
C PHE A 612 57.85 -3.27 -2.68
N ARG A 613 59.03 -2.76 -2.37
CA ARG A 613 59.44 -2.41 -1.01
C ARG A 613 59.44 -0.91 -0.86
N LYS A 614 58.83 -0.42 0.22
CA LYS A 614 58.74 1.00 0.58
C LYS A 614 58.16 1.85 -0.55
N LEU A 615 57.07 1.38 -1.17
CA LEU A 615 56.39 2.10 -2.24
C LEU A 615 55.77 3.40 -1.67
N ARG A 616 56.12 4.52 -2.28
CA ARG A 616 55.69 5.87 -1.92
C ARG A 616 54.87 6.47 -3.06
N ARG A 617 54.12 7.52 -2.76
CA ARG A 617 53.31 8.22 -3.76
C ARG A 617 54.16 8.78 -4.91
N ALA A 618 55.37 9.22 -4.61
CA ALA A 618 56.33 9.75 -5.59
C ALA A 618 56.88 8.69 -6.56
N ASP A 619 56.75 7.40 -6.24
CA ASP A 619 57.19 6.33 -7.14
C ASP A 619 56.19 6.11 -8.30
N GLY A 620 55.00 6.72 -8.24
CA GLY A 620 53.96 6.58 -9.26
C GLY A 620 53.46 5.15 -9.42
N LEU A 621 52.88 4.86 -10.57
CA LEU A 621 52.37 3.54 -10.96
C LEU A 621 53.50 2.65 -11.47
N GLN A 622 53.65 1.48 -10.85
CA GLN A 622 54.64 0.46 -11.17
C GLN A 622 53.97 -0.73 -11.88
N LYS A 623 54.54 -1.18 -13.01
CA LYS A 623 53.91 -2.23 -13.83
C LYS A 623 54.20 -3.63 -13.29
N ILE A 624 53.16 -4.46 -13.26
CA ILE A 624 53.21 -5.91 -13.06
C ILE A 624 52.77 -6.57 -14.37
N ASP A 625 53.55 -7.54 -14.81
CA ASP A 625 53.26 -8.31 -16.02
C ASP A 625 53.85 -9.71 -15.85
N ILE A 626 53.00 -10.69 -15.53
CA ILE A 626 53.39 -12.10 -15.38
C ILE A 626 52.54 -12.99 -16.26
N GLU A 627 53.20 -14.00 -16.83
CA GLU A 627 52.53 -15.16 -17.37
C GLU A 627 52.22 -16.14 -16.23
N ILE A 628 50.98 -16.62 -16.21
CA ILE A 628 50.46 -17.59 -15.25
C ILE A 628 50.24 -18.88 -16.01
N SER A 629 50.93 -19.94 -15.57
CA SER A 629 50.79 -21.26 -16.16
C SER A 629 49.35 -21.72 -16.02
N ALA A 630 48.89 -22.39 -17.06
CA ALA A 630 47.71 -23.23 -17.14
C ALA A 630 47.47 -24.17 -15.93
N THR A 631 48.52 -24.53 -15.21
CA THR A 631 48.48 -25.41 -14.03
C THR A 631 48.47 -24.67 -12.70
N ASN A 632 48.63 -23.34 -12.72
CA ASN A 632 48.62 -22.55 -11.49
C ASN A 632 47.21 -22.40 -10.95
N ARG A 633 47.05 -22.51 -9.63
CA ARG A 633 45.74 -22.50 -8.98
C ARG A 633 45.42 -21.17 -8.32
N PHE A 634 46.42 -20.52 -7.71
CA PHE A 634 46.19 -19.34 -6.89
C PHE A 634 47.07 -18.15 -7.31
N LEU A 635 46.44 -16.99 -7.41
CA LEU A 635 47.11 -15.68 -7.46
C LEU A 635 46.84 -14.96 -6.15
N THR A 636 47.88 -14.70 -5.35
CA THR A 636 47.75 -14.01 -4.06
C THR A 636 48.39 -12.63 -4.14
N LEU A 637 47.61 -11.61 -3.78
CA LEU A 637 48.05 -10.22 -3.66
C LEU A 637 48.08 -9.83 -2.19
N VAL A 638 49.18 -9.22 -1.74
CA VAL A 638 49.35 -8.81 -0.35
C VAL A 638 49.89 -7.39 -0.28
N SER A 639 49.35 -6.59 0.63
CA SER A 639 49.95 -5.33 1.07
C SER A 639 50.29 -5.40 2.56
N THR A 640 51.47 -4.92 2.94
CA THR A 640 51.95 -4.88 4.33
C THR A 640 52.41 -3.51 4.75
#